data_AF-A0ABC9VV00-F1
#
_entry.id   AF-A0ABC9VV00-F1
#
_cell.length_a   1.000
_cell.length_b   1.000
_cell.length_c   1.000
_cell.angle_alpha   90.00
_cell.angle_beta   90.00
_cell.angle_gamma   90.00
#
_symmetry.space_group_name_H-M   'P 1'
#
loop_
_entity.id
_entity.type
_entity.pdbx_description
1 polymer ?
#
loop_
_entity_poly.entity_id
_entity_poly.type
_entity_poly.pdbx_seq_one_letter_code
_entity_poly.pdbx_strand_id
1 'polypeptide(L)'
;MKMEELHLQELKLNRELVKQKEEVKYLRNIISEYEHTINNLEEEIVQQNKFHEERQMAWDQREVELQRQLDLYDHQQNEIFSTALKLEEATGSVPDPSLPLPQQLELALRKIQEHIRTILETRTTCKSLEEKLKEKETALWKAEQNVLSRDKVINELRLQLPATSEREKIMAELGKREDDPEYHRAVKIAHQTITNMQARLNQKEEVLKKYQHLLAKAREEQEEMANKHEEDLRVLHQKLNLHTDNSLNKFKQTALELVKKTSLSLSNNKYFLHLAEMEQTVAEQDNSLASLVGKLKKTSSDLEKQKQITLMKIKEFETVRAQLQEKHTVDVEQLKDEANELRNMLSQMEKELANVKAELEVQKEANNRAPTATLKNLVEHLKSQLAIKEKQQKALSKALLELRAEMTANAEQQIISAASQKEAYMNVQEIVDRQTKELMTQIEELNNQITKLTYNLKISKTRESSLSDERNELNQELQRKEKAFAKMLREKNEMEKENEELKKRIRRLSSSIQSKADEQNLIDALQKKITKLESELEKKCEETEKKGVREDKTSKEEIIRWEEGKKWQMRLEGLRNKLREKEKGADALAKQLNTLKEIYTKTEKDKIALQKKLKITGVTADRVVGVRASETEKELEELRKQNLDLENEIAHMRTQQAIPRDSVVEELHFKNQYLQEKLHALQRQRSRETYSRPLTSGIGSDDQYRREQEALKENLRLSTENIELRFQLEQANKDLPRLKDQVGDLKEMCELLKKEKADVERKLGSIRGAGRSGKTVPELEKTIGLMKKVVERVQRENEDLKKAPAVVSNEKLLGLEQENERLKSEMEKMKLHLGGQLSMRYESKTKGMEKVISENERLRKELKKEADSGEKLRIAKNNLEILNEKLTVQLEETVKRLKLAESQFDGADGKSWKSVAARMHETKMKEMEMDIAKKTQSITDLKRLLQEATEREHNADKNLQDLKEQIELLKHFPEGARTEQSLMRELQLLRLTNNRLEKEKAELAHQVEDYKHHIHTYTSEGPAAGHDEIVEKDKNDKLMTEVADLQTQLEASELENQQLKEETKKLRRELENFGPSFFEEIEDLKYNYNEEVKKNIILEEKIKQLSEEFGIQVDSPGNVSVD
;
A
#
# COMPACT_ATOMS: atom_id res chain seq x y z
N MET A 1 26.65 -48.15 -48.32
CA MET A 1 25.88 -48.49 -47.10
C MET A 1 26.36 -47.74 -45.86
N LYS A 2 27.38 -48.16 -45.08
CA LYS A 2 27.73 -47.47 -43.81
C LYS A 2 28.08 -45.98 -43.94
N MET A 3 28.75 -45.56 -45.02
CA MET A 3 29.06 -44.15 -45.29
C MET A 3 27.83 -43.32 -45.66
N GLU A 4 26.87 -43.90 -46.41
CA GLU A 4 25.62 -43.23 -46.78
C GLU A 4 24.69 -43.10 -45.58
N GLU A 5 24.68 -44.10 -44.70
CA GLU A 5 23.91 -44.11 -43.46
C GLU A 5 24.44 -43.06 -42.46
N LEU A 6 25.76 -42.91 -42.35
CA LEU A 6 26.39 -41.83 -41.58
C LEU A 6 26.06 -40.44 -42.17
N HIS A 7 26.09 -40.29 -43.49
CA HIS A 7 25.75 -39.02 -44.13
C HIS A 7 24.26 -38.65 -43.97
N LEU A 8 23.37 -39.64 -43.99
CA LEU A 8 21.94 -39.46 -43.68
C LEU A 8 21.71 -39.06 -42.22
N GLN A 9 22.45 -39.64 -41.28
CA GLN A 9 22.41 -39.24 -39.87
C GLN A 9 22.94 -37.82 -39.67
N GLU A 10 24.04 -37.46 -40.34
CA GLU A 10 24.63 -36.12 -40.31
C GLU A 10 23.66 -35.06 -40.89
N LEU A 11 22.96 -35.38 -41.99
CA LEU A 11 21.93 -34.50 -42.55
C LEU A 11 20.71 -34.35 -41.64
N LYS A 12 20.28 -35.42 -40.96
CA LYS A 12 19.21 -35.35 -39.96
C LYS A 12 19.61 -34.45 -38.78
N LEU A 13 20.82 -34.64 -38.27
CA LEU A 13 21.36 -33.82 -37.18
C LEU A 13 21.48 -32.34 -37.61
N ASN A 14 21.92 -32.07 -38.83
CA ASN A 14 22.03 -30.72 -39.37
C ASN A 14 20.65 -30.05 -39.54
N ARG A 15 19.62 -30.79 -40.00
CA ARG A 15 18.24 -30.27 -40.08
C ARG A 15 17.68 -29.95 -38.70
N GLU A 16 17.93 -30.80 -37.73
CA GLU A 16 17.50 -30.59 -36.34
C GLU A 16 18.23 -29.39 -35.72
N LEU A 17 19.52 -29.22 -36.00
CA LEU A 17 20.32 -28.08 -35.55
C LEU A 17 19.87 -26.76 -36.20
N VAL A 18 19.39 -26.77 -37.46
CA VAL A 18 18.79 -25.59 -38.10
C VAL A 18 17.45 -25.24 -37.46
N LYS A 19 16.57 -26.23 -37.21
CA LYS A 19 15.30 -26.01 -36.50
C LYS A 19 15.52 -25.41 -35.12
N GLN A 20 16.46 -25.95 -34.34
CA GLN A 20 16.83 -25.42 -33.03
C GLN A 20 17.39 -24.00 -33.12
N LYS A 21 18.18 -23.67 -34.16
CA LYS A 21 18.67 -22.29 -34.38
C LYS A 21 17.54 -21.31 -34.69
N GLU A 22 16.56 -21.73 -35.49
CA GLU A 22 15.38 -20.91 -35.82
C GLU A 22 14.49 -20.71 -34.59
N GLU A 23 14.30 -21.76 -33.78
CA GLU A 23 13.57 -21.67 -32.51
C GLU A 23 14.27 -20.74 -31.51
N VAL A 24 15.60 -20.87 -31.36
CA VAL A 24 16.39 -19.95 -30.53
C VAL A 24 16.30 -18.51 -31.04
N LYS A 25 16.26 -18.30 -32.36
CA LYS A 25 16.11 -16.96 -32.95
C LYS A 25 14.71 -16.39 -32.67
N TYR A 26 13.67 -17.20 -32.79
CA TYR A 26 12.29 -16.81 -32.46
C TYR A 26 12.15 -16.43 -30.98
N LEU A 27 12.66 -17.27 -30.07
CA LEU A 27 12.65 -17.00 -28.64
C LEU A 27 13.44 -15.74 -28.29
N ARG A 28 14.59 -15.50 -28.93
CA ARG A 28 15.36 -14.25 -28.74
C ARG A 28 14.60 -13.01 -29.19
N ASN A 29 13.88 -13.08 -30.31
CA ASN A 29 13.06 -11.96 -30.76
C ASN A 29 11.93 -11.65 -29.77
N ILE A 30 11.23 -12.68 -29.28
CA ILE A 30 10.20 -12.52 -28.24
C ILE A 30 10.79 -11.89 -26.97
N ILE A 31 11.95 -12.37 -26.51
CA ILE A 31 12.62 -11.81 -25.35
C ILE A 31 12.95 -10.33 -25.59
N SER A 32 13.46 -9.96 -26.78
CA SER A 32 13.76 -8.56 -27.09
C SER A 32 12.52 -7.66 -27.15
N GLU A 33 11.38 -8.19 -27.61
CA GLU A 33 10.10 -7.47 -27.60
C GLU A 33 9.58 -7.27 -26.17
N TYR A 34 9.72 -8.29 -25.31
CA TYR A 34 9.40 -8.15 -23.89
C TYR A 34 10.35 -7.20 -23.16
N GLU A 35 11.65 -7.24 -23.43
CA GLU A 35 12.62 -6.28 -22.88
C GLU A 35 12.28 -4.85 -23.29
N HIS A 36 11.89 -4.62 -24.56
CA HIS A 36 11.45 -3.30 -25.02
C HIS A 36 10.15 -2.86 -24.32
N THR A 37 9.18 -3.77 -24.16
CA THR A 37 7.93 -3.49 -23.46
C THR A 37 8.16 -3.18 -21.99
N ILE A 38 9.03 -3.93 -21.32
CA ILE A 38 9.44 -3.70 -19.92
C ILE A 38 10.10 -2.34 -19.79
N ASN A 39 11.04 -1.99 -20.66
CA ASN A 39 11.70 -0.67 -20.64
C ASN A 39 10.69 0.48 -20.79
N ASN A 40 9.72 0.36 -21.70
CA ASN A 40 8.68 1.38 -21.88
C ASN A 40 7.80 1.51 -20.63
N LEU A 41 7.42 0.39 -19.99
CA LEU A 41 6.66 0.41 -18.73
C LEU A 41 7.47 0.98 -17.57
N GLU A 42 8.76 0.68 -17.48
CA GLU A 42 9.66 1.28 -16.48
C GLU A 42 9.79 2.80 -16.67
N GLU A 43 9.89 3.28 -17.91
CA GLU A 43 9.89 4.71 -18.22
C GLU A 43 8.56 5.38 -17.84
N GLU A 44 7.41 4.75 -18.12
CA GLU A 44 6.09 5.24 -17.70
C GLU A 44 5.97 5.33 -16.17
N ILE A 45 6.45 4.31 -15.44
CA ILE A 45 6.47 4.32 -13.97
C ILE A 45 7.33 5.47 -13.43
N VAL A 46 8.52 5.69 -14.01
CA VAL A 46 9.39 6.81 -13.62
C VAL A 46 8.72 8.16 -13.89
N GLN A 47 8.03 8.32 -15.01
CA GLN A 47 7.29 9.55 -15.33
C GLN A 47 6.12 9.78 -14.37
N GLN A 48 5.35 8.73 -14.05
CA GLN A 48 4.26 8.81 -13.06
C GLN A 48 4.80 9.19 -11.68
N ASN A 49 5.89 8.56 -11.23
CA ASN A 49 6.53 8.90 -9.96
C ASN A 49 6.98 10.36 -9.92
N LYS A 50 7.61 10.86 -11.00
CA LYS A 50 7.99 12.26 -11.10
C LYS A 50 6.79 13.21 -11.00
N PHE A 51 5.67 12.87 -11.65
CA PHE A 51 4.44 13.66 -11.55
C PHE A 51 3.86 13.64 -10.13
N HIS A 52 3.90 12.51 -9.43
CA HIS A 52 3.48 12.42 -8.04
C HIS A 52 4.40 13.21 -7.11
N GLU A 53 5.72 13.17 -7.31
CA GLU A 53 6.68 14.01 -6.58
C GLU A 53 6.44 15.51 -6.83
N GLU A 54 6.24 15.93 -8.07
CA GLU A 54 5.92 17.34 -8.41
C GLU A 54 4.62 17.79 -7.74
N ARG A 55 3.59 16.93 -7.73
CA ARG A 55 2.35 17.21 -7.01
C ARG A 55 2.60 17.32 -5.52
N GLN A 56 3.33 16.38 -4.91
CA GLN A 56 3.67 16.43 -3.48
C GLN A 56 4.41 17.72 -3.13
N MET A 57 5.41 18.11 -3.91
CA MET A 57 6.15 19.35 -3.71
C MET A 57 5.26 20.60 -3.80
N ALA A 58 4.25 20.60 -4.67
CA ALA A 58 3.27 21.68 -4.75
C ALA A 58 2.33 21.72 -3.53
N TRP A 59 1.94 20.55 -3.01
CA TRP A 59 1.19 20.45 -1.75
C TRP A 59 2.01 20.96 -0.56
N ASP A 60 3.27 20.53 -0.43
CA ASP A 60 4.17 20.98 0.63
C ASP A 60 4.40 22.50 0.57
N GLN A 61 4.57 23.06 -0.64
CA GLN A 61 4.66 24.52 -0.83
C GLN A 61 3.38 25.24 -0.40
N ARG A 62 2.21 24.67 -0.70
CA ARG A 62 0.92 25.25 -0.30
C ARG A 62 0.74 25.19 1.22
N GLU A 63 1.14 24.09 1.86
CA GLU A 63 1.10 23.92 3.31
C GLU A 63 2.01 24.93 4.01
N VAL A 64 3.25 25.11 3.54
CA VAL A 64 4.17 26.12 4.08
C VAL A 64 3.59 27.53 3.93
N GLU A 65 2.93 27.85 2.82
CA GLU A 65 2.30 29.15 2.64
C GLU A 65 1.10 29.35 3.57
N LEU A 66 0.28 28.32 3.77
CA LEU A 66 -0.80 28.35 4.76
C LEU A 66 -0.27 28.53 6.19
N GLN A 67 0.85 27.89 6.51
CA GLN A 67 1.48 28.03 7.82
C GLN A 67 2.03 29.45 8.05
N ARG A 68 2.63 30.06 7.03
CA ARG A 68 3.01 31.49 7.09
C ARG A 68 1.81 32.42 7.26
N GLN A 69 0.68 32.09 6.64
CA GLN A 69 -0.55 32.87 6.82
C GLN A 69 -1.09 32.74 8.26
N LEU A 70 -1.08 31.54 8.84
CA LEU A 70 -1.43 31.32 10.24
C LEU A 70 -0.49 32.08 11.18
N ASP A 71 0.83 32.03 10.95
CA ASP A 71 1.81 32.79 11.75
C ASP A 71 1.53 34.32 11.71
N LEU A 72 1.13 34.85 10.55
CA LEU A 72 0.74 36.25 10.40
C LEU A 72 -0.54 36.58 11.17
N TYR A 73 -1.54 35.70 11.13
CA TYR A 73 -2.78 35.89 11.91
C TYR A 73 -2.52 35.81 13.42
N ASP A 74 -1.72 34.86 13.87
CA ASP A 74 -1.31 34.75 15.28
C ASP A 74 -0.54 36.00 15.73
N HIS A 75 0.32 36.55 14.87
CA HIS A 75 1.03 37.79 15.19
C HIS A 75 0.06 38.97 15.32
N GLN A 76 -0.89 39.13 14.40
CA GLN A 76 -1.93 40.17 14.47
C GLN A 76 -2.79 40.01 15.72
N GLN A 77 -3.19 38.78 16.06
CA GLN A 77 -3.99 38.51 17.24
C GLN A 77 -3.23 38.86 18.54
N ASN A 78 -1.94 38.51 18.60
CA ASN A 78 -1.08 38.87 19.72
C ASN A 78 -0.88 40.39 19.85
N GLU A 79 -0.77 41.12 18.74
CA GLU A 79 -0.73 42.59 18.75
C GLU A 79 -2.05 43.19 19.27
N ILE A 80 -3.19 42.66 18.84
CA ILE A 80 -4.53 43.07 19.32
C ILE A 80 -4.67 42.80 20.82
N PHE A 81 -4.26 41.62 21.30
CA PHE A 81 -4.26 41.33 22.74
C PHE A 81 -3.33 42.25 23.51
N SER A 82 -2.13 42.51 23.01
CA SER A 82 -1.17 43.41 23.67
C SER A 82 -1.68 44.85 23.77
N THR A 83 -2.44 45.30 22.77
CA THR A 83 -3.05 46.64 22.74
C THR A 83 -4.28 46.71 23.63
N ALA A 84 -5.12 45.68 23.66
CA ALA A 84 -6.24 45.57 24.60
C ALA A 84 -5.77 45.58 26.06
N LEU A 85 -4.68 44.86 26.38
CA LEU A 85 -4.11 44.77 27.72
C LEU A 85 -3.54 46.13 28.17
N LYS A 86 -2.88 46.86 27.27
CA LYS A 86 -2.43 48.25 27.52
C LYS A 86 -3.59 49.22 27.72
N LEU A 87 -4.72 49.01 27.03
CA LEU A 87 -5.93 49.82 27.22
C LEU A 87 -6.60 49.51 28.56
N GLU A 88 -6.65 48.24 28.96
CA GLU A 88 -7.17 47.82 30.27
C GLU A 88 -6.32 48.39 31.43
N GLU A 89 -5.00 48.34 31.32
CA GLU A 89 -4.07 48.99 32.25
C GLU A 89 -4.25 50.52 32.29
N ALA A 90 -4.52 51.15 31.14
CA ALA A 90 -4.76 52.59 31.05
C ALA A 90 -6.13 53.03 31.63
N THR A 91 -7.07 52.11 31.84
CA THR A 91 -8.44 52.42 32.32
C THR A 91 -8.60 52.20 33.84
N GLY A 92 -7.48 52.25 34.58
CA GLY A 92 -7.32 51.85 35.98
C GLY A 92 -8.48 52.05 36.97
N SER A 93 -8.62 51.06 37.86
CA SER A 93 -9.57 50.93 38.97
C SER A 93 -9.59 52.10 39.97
N VAL A 94 -10.76 52.34 40.56
CA VAL A 94 -11.03 53.32 41.63
C VAL A 94 -10.11 53.09 42.84
N PRO A 95 -9.58 54.14 43.50
CA PRO A 95 -8.79 53.99 44.72
C PRO A 95 -9.56 53.26 45.83
N ASP A 96 -8.87 52.36 46.54
CA ASP A 96 -9.44 51.53 47.60
C ASP A 96 -10.18 52.38 48.68
N PRO A 97 -11.50 52.19 48.86
CA PRO A 97 -12.33 52.93 49.81
C PRO A 97 -11.91 52.79 51.28
N SER A 98 -11.06 51.80 51.61
CA SER A 98 -10.60 51.51 52.97
C SER A 98 -9.47 52.41 53.48
N LEU A 99 -8.80 53.15 52.59
CA LEU A 99 -7.68 54.04 52.94
C LEU A 99 -8.16 55.41 53.47
N PRO A 100 -7.39 56.09 54.33
CA PRO A 100 -7.68 57.47 54.73
C PRO A 100 -7.87 58.41 53.53
N LEU A 101 -8.88 59.28 53.57
CA LEU A 101 -9.23 60.22 52.49
C LEU A 101 -8.04 60.99 51.90
N PRO A 102 -7.03 61.47 52.68
CA PRO A 102 -5.85 62.12 52.11
C PRO A 102 -5.03 61.21 51.21
N GLN A 103 -4.88 59.92 51.56
CA GLN A 103 -4.15 58.95 50.76
C GLN A 103 -4.93 58.49 49.53
N GLN A 104 -6.26 58.41 49.62
CA GLN A 104 -7.12 58.17 48.46
C GLN A 104 -7.02 59.32 47.44
N LEU A 105 -7.06 60.57 47.92
CA LEU A 105 -6.86 61.75 47.09
C LEU A 105 -5.47 61.79 46.47
N GLU A 106 -4.43 61.43 47.22
CA GLU A 106 -3.06 61.40 46.71
C GLU A 106 -2.89 60.31 45.63
N LEU A 107 -3.45 59.11 45.82
CA LEU A 107 -3.48 58.04 44.82
C LEU A 107 -4.32 58.42 43.60
N ALA A 108 -5.48 59.05 43.79
CA ALA A 108 -6.32 59.54 42.71
C ALA A 108 -5.58 60.61 41.90
N LEU A 109 -4.90 61.56 42.56
CA LEU A 109 -4.12 62.59 41.90
C LEU A 109 -2.92 62.01 41.15
N ARG A 110 -2.22 61.01 41.71
CA ARG A 110 -1.14 60.30 41.03
C ARG A 110 -1.64 59.56 39.78
N LYS A 111 -2.75 58.82 39.90
CA LYS A 111 -3.40 58.16 38.76
C LYS A 111 -3.89 59.15 37.72
N ILE A 112 -4.49 60.28 38.12
CA ILE A 112 -4.90 61.34 37.20
C ILE A 112 -3.68 61.91 36.46
N GLN A 113 -2.55 62.13 37.15
CA GLN A 113 -1.32 62.60 36.52
C GLN A 113 -0.73 61.58 35.53
N GLU A 114 -0.79 60.28 35.86
CA GLU A 114 -0.39 59.19 34.98
C GLU A 114 -1.31 59.10 33.77
N HIS A 115 -2.64 59.12 33.95
CA HIS A 115 -3.60 59.16 32.86
C HIS A 115 -3.42 60.40 31.98
N ILE A 116 -3.17 61.58 32.55
CA ILE A 116 -2.86 62.79 31.76
C ILE A 116 -1.59 62.57 30.93
N ARG A 117 -0.55 61.94 31.49
CA ARG A 117 0.68 61.63 30.76
C ARG A 117 0.42 60.64 29.62
N THR A 118 -0.28 59.54 29.87
CA THR A 118 -0.67 58.56 28.85
C THR A 118 -1.59 59.15 27.78
N ILE A 119 -2.52 60.03 28.14
CA ILE A 119 -3.39 60.74 27.20
C ILE A 119 -2.56 61.69 26.33
N LEU A 120 -1.58 62.38 26.90
CA LEU A 120 -0.68 63.24 26.13
C LEU A 120 0.20 62.43 25.18
N GLU A 121 0.78 61.33 25.65
CA GLU A 121 1.59 60.41 24.83
C GLU A 121 0.75 59.82 23.69
N THR A 122 -0.43 59.27 23.99
CA THR A 122 -1.35 58.73 22.96
C THR A 122 -1.82 59.82 21.99
N ARG A 123 -2.07 61.05 22.46
CA ARG A 123 -2.40 62.19 21.59
C ARG A 123 -1.22 62.57 20.69
N THR A 124 0.03 62.49 21.17
CA THR A 124 1.20 62.72 20.31
C THR A 124 1.38 61.61 19.28
N THR A 125 1.17 60.35 19.65
CA THR A 125 1.24 59.24 18.69
C THR A 125 0.11 59.33 17.66
N CYS A 126 -1.13 59.64 18.08
CA CYS A 126 -2.26 59.86 17.17
C CYS A 126 -1.97 60.99 16.18
N LYS A 127 -1.43 62.13 16.64
CA LYS A 127 -1.01 63.22 15.73
C LYS A 127 0.05 62.75 14.72
N SER A 128 1.07 62.00 15.16
CA SER A 128 2.10 61.48 14.25
C SER A 128 1.53 60.47 13.25
N LEU A 129 0.53 59.68 13.64
CA LEU A 129 -0.15 58.74 12.77
C LEU A 129 -1.10 59.44 11.79
N GLU A 130 -1.78 60.51 12.21
CA GLU A 130 -2.57 61.38 11.33
C GLU A 130 -1.68 62.10 10.30
N GLU A 131 -0.49 62.56 10.69
CA GLU A 131 0.49 63.12 9.76
C GLU A 131 0.98 62.09 8.74
N LYS A 132 1.33 60.88 9.20
CA LYS A 132 1.69 59.76 8.32
C LYS A 132 0.55 59.34 7.41
N LEU A 133 -0.69 59.36 7.91
CA LEU A 133 -1.88 59.06 7.11
C LEU A 133 -2.03 60.10 6.00
N LYS A 134 -1.92 61.40 6.29
CA LYS A 134 -1.94 62.46 5.28
C LYS A 134 -0.78 62.34 4.28
N GLU A 135 0.42 61.96 4.72
CA GLU A 135 1.54 61.66 3.82
C GLU A 135 1.22 60.48 2.89
N LYS A 136 0.58 59.42 3.40
CA LYS A 136 0.17 58.27 2.59
C LYS A 136 -1.00 58.58 1.67
N GLU A 137 -1.98 59.37 2.10
CA GLU A 137 -3.08 59.85 1.27
C GLU A 137 -2.57 60.74 0.15
N THR A 138 -1.65 61.66 0.42
CA THR A 138 -1.04 62.49 -0.63
C THR A 138 -0.14 61.68 -1.57
N ALA A 139 0.55 60.65 -1.08
CA ALA A 139 1.32 59.73 -1.91
C ALA A 139 0.40 58.86 -2.78
N LEU A 140 -0.71 58.35 -2.23
CA LEU A 140 -1.73 57.60 -2.95
C LEU A 140 -2.37 58.48 -4.02
N TRP A 141 -2.81 59.69 -3.67
CA TRP A 141 -3.37 60.64 -4.62
C TRP A 141 -2.38 60.98 -5.75
N LYS A 142 -1.09 61.17 -5.44
CA LYS A 142 -0.04 61.34 -6.46
C LYS A 142 0.12 60.09 -7.33
N ALA A 143 0.04 58.89 -6.75
CA ALA A 143 0.12 57.63 -7.47
C ALA A 143 -1.10 57.40 -8.38
N GLU A 144 -2.30 57.67 -7.89
CA GLU A 144 -3.55 57.64 -8.65
C GLU A 144 -3.52 58.68 -9.78
N GLN A 145 -3.08 59.90 -9.50
CA GLN A 145 -2.89 60.92 -10.54
C GLN A 145 -1.84 60.48 -11.57
N ASN A 146 -0.78 59.80 -11.13
CA ASN A 146 0.23 59.23 -12.02
C ASN A 146 -0.38 58.12 -12.89
N VAL A 147 -1.14 57.19 -12.32
CA VAL A 147 -1.86 56.15 -13.08
C VAL A 147 -2.84 56.77 -14.06
N LEU A 148 -3.68 57.72 -13.63
CA LEU A 148 -4.59 58.45 -14.52
C LEU A 148 -3.84 59.23 -15.61
N SER A 149 -2.67 59.80 -15.32
CA SER A 149 -1.82 60.45 -16.32
C SER A 149 -1.22 59.44 -17.29
N ARG A 150 -0.80 58.26 -16.82
CA ARG A 150 -0.30 57.17 -17.65
C ARG A 150 -1.41 56.59 -18.51
N ASP A 151 -2.63 56.47 -17.99
CA ASP A 151 -3.79 56.01 -18.74
C ASP A 151 -4.24 57.04 -19.77
N LYS A 152 -4.17 58.35 -19.44
CA LYS A 152 -4.33 59.42 -20.43
C LYS A 152 -3.26 59.32 -21.51
N VAL A 153 -2.00 59.14 -21.15
CA VAL A 153 -0.90 58.95 -22.11
C VAL A 153 -1.07 57.65 -22.90
N ILE A 154 -1.55 56.55 -22.31
CA ILE A 154 -1.81 55.29 -23.01
C ILE A 154 -2.99 55.47 -23.97
N ASN A 155 -4.05 56.18 -23.56
CA ASN A 155 -5.17 56.48 -24.41
C ASN A 155 -4.78 57.47 -25.52
N GLU A 156 -3.98 58.48 -25.21
CA GLU A 156 -3.37 59.39 -26.18
C GLU A 156 -2.41 58.66 -27.11
N LEU A 157 -1.62 57.69 -26.65
CA LEU A 157 -0.74 56.85 -27.49
C LEU A 157 -1.54 55.83 -28.31
N ARG A 158 -2.71 55.41 -27.83
CA ARG A 158 -3.68 54.61 -28.61
C ARG A 158 -4.40 55.46 -29.66
N LEU A 159 -4.66 56.74 -29.37
CA LEU A 159 -5.19 57.75 -30.31
C LEU A 159 -4.11 58.27 -31.27
N GLN A 160 -2.86 58.36 -30.82
CA GLN A 160 -1.65 58.73 -31.55
C GLN A 160 -0.88 57.49 -32.01
N LEU A 161 -1.56 56.35 -32.20
CA LEU A 161 -1.07 55.35 -33.13
C LEU A 161 -1.12 56.03 -34.52
N PRO A 162 -0.01 56.51 -35.09
CA PRO A 162 -0.11 57.54 -36.10
C PRO A 162 -0.50 56.92 -37.45
N ALA A 163 -1.59 57.44 -38.03
CA ALA A 163 -1.53 57.78 -39.45
C ALA A 163 -0.26 58.60 -39.65
N THR A 164 0.61 58.15 -40.54
CA THR A 164 2.06 58.42 -40.67
C THR A 164 2.51 59.89 -40.74
N SER A 165 1.61 60.87 -40.71
CA SER A 165 1.91 62.27 -41.04
C SER A 165 2.39 63.16 -39.87
N GLU A 166 2.02 62.87 -38.61
CA GLU A 166 2.42 63.75 -37.48
C GLU A 166 3.81 63.44 -36.92
N ARG A 167 4.33 62.23 -37.14
CA ARG A 167 5.65 61.81 -36.67
C ARG A 167 6.80 62.56 -37.35
N GLU A 168 6.59 63.05 -38.57
CA GLU A 168 7.58 63.86 -39.30
C GLU A 168 7.62 65.32 -38.82
N LYS A 169 6.54 65.85 -38.24
CA LYS A 169 6.50 67.25 -37.75
C LYS A 169 7.18 67.44 -36.39
N ILE A 170 7.05 66.47 -35.48
CA ILE A 170 7.58 66.59 -34.11
C ILE A 170 9.12 66.40 -34.08
N MET A 171 9.69 65.60 -34.98
CA MET A 171 11.15 65.50 -35.10
C MET A 171 11.83 66.80 -35.56
N ALA A 172 11.11 67.71 -36.22
CA ALA A 172 11.63 69.00 -36.64
C ALA A 172 11.66 70.05 -35.51
N GLU A 173 10.87 69.88 -34.44
CA GLU A 173 10.72 70.89 -33.37
C GLU A 173 11.63 70.65 -32.16
N LEU A 174 12.17 69.43 -31.97
CA LEU A 174 13.05 69.08 -30.85
C LEU A 174 14.49 69.61 -30.97
N GLY A 175 14.89 70.20 -32.09
CA GLY A 175 16.25 70.71 -32.32
C GLY A 175 16.57 72.10 -31.71
N LYS A 176 15.76 72.66 -30.79
CA LYS A 176 15.86 74.07 -30.36
C LYS A 176 16.10 74.36 -28.86
N ARG A 177 16.42 73.38 -28.01
CA ARG A 177 16.75 73.63 -26.58
C ARG A 177 18.03 72.90 -26.17
N GLU A 178 19.18 73.55 -26.32
CA GLU A 178 20.50 72.89 -26.17
C GLU A 178 21.58 73.72 -25.41
N ASP A 179 21.25 74.63 -24.47
CA ASP A 179 22.27 75.50 -23.81
C ASP A 179 22.25 75.52 -22.25
N ASP A 180 22.51 74.40 -21.57
CA ASP A 180 22.80 74.40 -20.10
C ASP A 180 23.79 73.29 -19.70
N PRO A 181 25.07 73.57 -19.36
CA PRO A 181 26.15 72.58 -19.33
C PRO A 181 26.03 71.48 -18.25
N GLU A 182 25.35 71.74 -17.12
CA GLU A 182 25.13 70.76 -16.05
C GLU A 182 23.94 69.85 -16.37
N TYR A 183 22.87 70.42 -16.94
CA TYR A 183 21.80 69.67 -17.59
C TYR A 183 22.39 68.83 -18.73
N HIS A 184 23.31 69.34 -19.56
CA HIS A 184 23.97 68.58 -20.61
C HIS A 184 24.81 67.42 -20.09
N ARG A 185 25.48 67.53 -18.94
CA ARG A 185 26.19 66.40 -18.34
C ARG A 185 25.24 65.35 -17.79
N ALA A 186 24.21 65.75 -17.03
CA ALA A 186 23.21 64.84 -16.50
C ALA A 186 22.42 64.15 -17.63
N VAL A 187 22.03 64.92 -18.64
CA VAL A 187 21.40 64.47 -19.88
C VAL A 187 22.35 63.57 -20.66
N LYS A 188 23.65 63.87 -20.77
CA LYS A 188 24.62 62.99 -21.46
C LYS A 188 24.85 61.68 -20.72
N ILE A 189 24.85 61.67 -19.38
CA ILE A 189 24.94 60.45 -18.57
C ILE A 189 23.65 59.64 -18.68
N ALA A 190 22.48 60.30 -18.62
CA ALA A 190 21.19 59.66 -18.82
C ALA A 190 21.07 59.09 -20.23
N HIS A 191 21.46 59.85 -21.26
CA HIS A 191 21.53 59.41 -22.65
C HIS A 191 22.51 58.25 -22.80
N GLN A 192 23.71 58.31 -22.20
CA GLN A 192 24.65 57.19 -22.25
C GLN A 192 24.08 55.92 -21.58
N THR A 193 23.36 56.09 -20.46
CA THR A 193 22.72 54.97 -19.75
C THR A 193 21.56 54.40 -20.56
N ILE A 194 20.73 55.26 -21.17
CA ILE A 194 19.66 54.87 -22.07
C ILE A 194 20.23 54.17 -23.30
N THR A 195 21.29 54.71 -23.92
CA THR A 195 21.99 54.10 -25.07
C THR A 195 22.56 52.74 -24.70
N ASN A 196 23.15 52.58 -23.51
CA ASN A 196 23.66 51.29 -23.03
C ASN A 196 22.52 50.28 -22.77
N MET A 197 21.41 50.74 -22.19
CA MET A 197 20.22 49.89 -21.97
C MET A 197 19.54 49.52 -23.30
N GLN A 198 19.44 50.46 -24.25
CA GLN A 198 18.95 50.23 -25.60
C GLN A 198 19.86 49.27 -26.37
N ALA A 199 21.18 49.41 -26.27
CA ALA A 199 22.13 48.48 -26.88
C ALA A 199 21.97 47.05 -26.31
N ARG A 200 21.78 46.93 -24.99
CA ARG A 200 21.53 45.65 -24.32
C ARG A 200 20.18 45.05 -24.69
N LEU A 201 19.15 45.90 -24.85
CA LEU A 201 17.82 45.50 -25.31
C LEU A 201 17.89 45.02 -26.77
N ASN A 202 18.52 45.78 -27.65
CA ASN A 202 18.75 45.43 -29.06
C ASN A 202 19.54 44.12 -29.16
N GLN A 203 20.58 43.92 -28.35
CA GLN A 203 21.33 42.66 -28.33
C GLN A 203 20.45 41.49 -27.88
N LYS A 204 19.59 41.67 -26.88
CA LYS A 204 18.62 40.64 -26.46
C LYS A 204 17.56 40.37 -27.54
N GLU A 205 17.07 41.41 -28.22
CA GLU A 205 16.14 41.27 -29.34
C GLU A 205 16.78 40.57 -30.54
N GLU A 206 18.04 40.86 -30.86
CA GLU A 206 18.80 40.13 -31.88
C GLU A 206 19.01 38.67 -31.53
N VAL A 207 19.30 38.37 -30.26
CA VAL A 207 19.42 36.98 -29.78
C VAL A 207 18.07 36.27 -29.84
N LEU A 208 16.98 36.91 -29.44
CA LEU A 208 15.64 36.35 -29.58
C LEU A 208 15.26 36.13 -31.05
N LYS A 209 15.55 37.09 -31.95
CA LYS A 209 15.35 36.93 -33.39
C LYS A 209 16.18 35.78 -33.97
N LYS A 210 17.42 35.60 -33.51
CA LYS A 210 18.27 34.45 -33.90
C LYS A 210 17.66 33.13 -33.43
N TYR A 211 17.17 33.04 -32.19
CA TYR A 211 16.51 31.83 -31.71
C TYR A 211 15.20 31.55 -32.44
N GLN A 212 14.36 32.58 -32.68
CA GLN A 212 13.15 32.45 -33.48
C GLN A 212 13.48 31.99 -34.91
N HIS A 213 14.53 32.53 -35.52
CA HIS A 213 14.96 32.12 -36.86
C HIS A 213 15.51 30.68 -36.87
N LEU A 214 16.30 30.27 -35.89
CA LEU A 214 16.77 28.88 -35.79
C LEU A 214 15.62 27.90 -35.58
N LEU A 215 14.61 28.28 -34.80
CA LEU A 215 13.44 27.46 -34.53
C LEU A 215 12.51 27.38 -35.76
N ALA A 216 12.35 28.48 -36.49
CA ALA A 216 11.68 28.50 -37.79
C ALA A 216 12.43 27.64 -38.83
N LYS A 217 13.76 27.76 -38.89
CA LYS A 217 14.61 26.97 -39.78
C LYS A 217 14.57 25.48 -39.45
N ALA A 218 14.55 25.10 -38.18
CA ALA A 218 14.41 23.71 -37.78
C ALA A 218 13.04 23.13 -38.18
N ARG A 219 11.97 23.93 -38.09
CA ARG A 219 10.63 23.54 -38.57
C ARG A 219 10.60 23.41 -40.10
N GLU A 220 11.21 24.36 -40.82
CA GLU A 220 11.33 24.33 -42.28
C GLU A 220 12.15 23.13 -42.75
N GLU A 221 13.30 22.83 -42.12
CA GLU A 221 14.10 21.65 -42.40
C GLU A 221 13.33 20.35 -42.12
N GLN A 222 12.54 20.30 -41.04
CA GLN A 222 11.68 19.17 -40.73
C GLN A 222 10.57 19.00 -41.79
N GLU A 223 9.97 20.10 -42.25
CA GLU A 223 8.96 20.11 -43.31
C GLU A 223 9.56 19.72 -44.67
N GLU A 224 10.75 20.20 -45.02
CA GLU A 224 11.48 19.78 -46.23
C GLU A 224 11.82 18.29 -46.21
N MET A 225 12.24 17.75 -45.06
CA MET A 225 12.50 16.31 -44.92
C MET A 225 11.21 15.50 -45.09
N ALA A 226 10.10 15.95 -44.51
CA ALA A 226 8.79 15.33 -44.70
C ALA A 226 8.36 15.36 -46.17
N ASN A 227 8.50 16.51 -46.85
CA ASN A 227 8.18 16.67 -48.27
C ASN A 227 9.07 15.82 -49.18
N LYS A 228 10.38 15.68 -48.87
CA LYS A 228 11.29 14.77 -49.59
C LYS A 228 10.86 13.31 -49.44
N HIS A 229 10.48 12.90 -48.23
CA HIS A 229 9.96 11.55 -48.01
C HIS A 229 8.64 11.31 -48.75
N GLU A 230 7.75 12.31 -48.82
CA GLU A 230 6.52 12.22 -49.60
C GLU A 230 6.82 12.09 -51.11
N GLU A 231 7.77 12.86 -51.64
CA GLU A 231 8.19 12.77 -53.04
C GLU A 231 8.88 11.43 -53.36
N ASP A 232 9.74 10.95 -52.47
CA ASP A 232 10.39 9.63 -52.63
C ASP A 232 9.35 8.50 -52.66
N LEU A 233 8.34 8.57 -51.80
CA LEU A 233 7.20 7.65 -51.82
C LEU A 233 6.41 7.76 -53.13
N ARG A 234 6.19 8.97 -53.64
CA ARG A 234 5.49 9.21 -54.91
C ARG A 234 6.28 8.64 -56.10
N VAL A 235 7.59 8.84 -56.14
CA VAL A 235 8.49 8.28 -57.16
C VAL A 235 8.57 6.76 -57.06
N LEU A 236 8.60 6.19 -55.86
CA LEU A 236 8.55 4.74 -55.65
C LEU A 236 7.23 4.15 -56.16
N HIS A 237 6.10 4.79 -55.86
CA HIS A 237 4.80 4.38 -56.41
C HIS A 237 4.77 4.48 -57.94
N GLN A 238 5.30 5.56 -58.55
CA GLN A 238 5.40 5.66 -60.00
C GLN A 238 6.32 4.58 -60.62
N LYS A 239 7.46 4.28 -59.98
CA LYS A 239 8.37 3.20 -60.43
C LYS A 239 7.72 1.83 -60.32
N LEU A 240 6.96 1.58 -59.26
CA LEU A 240 6.20 0.33 -59.09
C LEU A 240 5.13 0.18 -60.18
N ASN A 241 4.40 1.25 -60.50
CA ASN A 241 3.41 1.25 -61.57
C ASN A 241 4.06 1.04 -62.94
N LEU A 242 5.14 1.77 -63.25
CA LEU A 242 5.92 1.58 -64.49
C LEU A 242 6.51 0.17 -64.60
N HIS A 243 6.98 -0.41 -63.49
CA HIS A 243 7.45 -1.80 -63.46
C HIS A 243 6.31 -2.78 -63.74
N THR A 244 5.13 -2.51 -63.15
CA THR A 244 3.92 -3.31 -63.37
C THR A 244 3.48 -3.24 -64.84
N ASP A 245 3.43 -2.05 -65.44
CA ASP A 245 3.07 -1.85 -66.85
C ASP A 245 4.10 -2.45 -67.82
N ASN A 246 5.40 -2.31 -67.52
CA ASN A 246 6.46 -2.96 -68.30
C ASN A 246 6.40 -4.48 -68.19
N SER A 247 6.09 -5.01 -67.01
CA SER A 247 5.91 -6.45 -66.80
C SER A 247 4.68 -6.98 -67.56
N LEU A 248 3.60 -6.20 -67.60
CA LEU A 248 2.39 -6.50 -68.37
C LEU A 248 2.66 -6.47 -69.87
N ASN A 249 3.42 -5.49 -70.36
CA ASN A 249 3.79 -5.39 -71.78
C ASN A 249 4.73 -6.53 -72.20
N LYS A 250 5.71 -6.88 -71.36
CA LYS A 250 6.55 -8.07 -71.58
C LYS A 250 5.72 -9.35 -71.58
N PHE A 251 4.78 -9.48 -70.64
CA PHE A 251 3.86 -10.62 -70.58
C PHE A 251 3.01 -10.74 -71.84
N LYS A 252 2.47 -9.62 -72.37
CA LYS A 252 1.75 -9.62 -73.66
C LYS A 252 2.64 -10.02 -74.83
N GLN A 253 3.90 -9.57 -74.85
CA GLN A 253 4.87 -9.88 -75.90
C GLN A 253 5.28 -11.37 -75.85
N THR A 254 5.48 -11.91 -74.65
CA THR A 254 5.78 -13.34 -74.42
C THR A 254 4.56 -14.22 -74.71
N ALA A 255 3.34 -13.81 -74.35
CA ALA A 255 2.11 -14.54 -74.69
C ALA A 255 1.90 -14.63 -76.22
N LEU A 256 2.25 -13.58 -76.97
CA LEU A 256 2.25 -13.57 -78.44
C LEU A 256 3.28 -14.54 -79.05
N GLU A 257 4.42 -14.74 -78.39
CA GLU A 257 5.44 -15.72 -78.79
C GLU A 257 5.06 -17.16 -78.40
N LEU A 258 4.27 -17.32 -77.33
CA LEU A 258 3.96 -18.63 -76.77
C LEU A 258 2.82 -19.37 -77.48
N VAL A 259 1.86 -18.62 -78.04
CA VAL A 259 0.85 -19.17 -78.96
C VAL A 259 1.52 -19.85 -80.17
N LYS A 260 2.76 -19.50 -80.51
CA LYS A 260 3.49 -20.09 -81.65
C LYS A 260 4.16 -21.43 -81.36
N LYS A 261 4.24 -21.93 -80.11
CA LYS A 261 5.13 -23.09 -79.79
C LYS A 261 4.57 -24.11 -78.78
N THR A 262 3.32 -24.50 -78.96
CA THR A 262 2.71 -25.66 -78.27
C THR A 262 2.79 -26.94 -79.10
N SER A 263 3.81 -27.78 -78.86
CA SER A 263 3.75 -29.22 -79.17
C SER A 263 4.75 -30.07 -78.35
N LEU A 264 4.20 -31.09 -77.66
CA LEU A 264 4.76 -32.36 -77.12
C LEU A 264 5.48 -32.49 -75.75
N SER A 265 4.81 -33.26 -74.85
CA SER A 265 5.16 -34.59 -74.27
C SER A 265 6.09 -34.83 -73.03
N LEU A 266 5.44 -35.17 -71.90
CA LEU A 266 5.63 -36.17 -70.79
C LEU A 266 6.97 -36.90 -70.45
N SER A 267 7.25 -37.01 -69.12
CA SER A 267 7.48 -38.24 -68.29
C SER A 267 8.67 -38.19 -67.31
N ASN A 268 8.47 -38.23 -65.96
CA ASN A 268 9.43 -38.84 -65.01
C ASN A 268 8.90 -39.05 -63.55
N ASN A 269 9.04 -40.26 -63.02
CA ASN A 269 8.38 -40.74 -61.79
C ASN A 269 9.05 -40.33 -60.44
N LYS A 270 10.23 -39.68 -60.46
CA LYS A 270 10.87 -39.12 -59.25
C LYS A 270 10.31 -37.75 -58.85
N TYR A 271 9.69 -37.05 -59.80
CA TYR A 271 9.05 -35.77 -59.53
C TYR A 271 7.76 -35.94 -58.73
N PHE A 272 7.03 -37.05 -58.88
CA PHE A 272 5.79 -37.29 -58.12
C PHE A 272 6.00 -37.44 -56.61
N LEU A 273 7.09 -38.06 -56.15
CA LEU A 273 7.39 -38.16 -54.72
C LEU A 273 7.80 -36.81 -54.14
N HIS A 274 8.60 -36.03 -54.87
CA HIS A 274 8.95 -34.68 -54.44
C HIS A 274 7.74 -33.73 -54.50
N LEU A 275 6.84 -33.93 -55.46
CA LEU A 275 5.58 -33.20 -55.58
C LEU A 275 4.67 -33.51 -54.39
N ALA A 276 4.54 -34.78 -53.98
CA ALA A 276 3.76 -35.18 -52.81
C ALA A 276 4.34 -34.60 -51.49
N GLU A 277 5.68 -34.57 -51.35
CA GLU A 277 6.33 -33.91 -50.21
C GLU A 277 6.09 -32.39 -50.23
N MET A 278 6.16 -31.75 -51.41
CA MET A 278 5.86 -30.32 -51.55
C MET A 278 4.38 -30.02 -51.27
N GLU A 279 3.46 -30.84 -51.78
CA GLU A 279 2.01 -30.76 -51.50
C GLU A 279 1.74 -30.87 -50.01
N GLN A 280 2.43 -31.77 -49.31
CA GLN A 280 2.33 -31.87 -47.85
C GLN A 280 2.84 -30.61 -47.15
N THR A 281 3.99 -30.05 -47.56
CA THR A 281 4.48 -28.80 -46.96
C THR A 281 3.58 -27.60 -47.25
N VAL A 282 2.94 -27.56 -48.42
CA VAL A 282 1.97 -26.51 -48.77
C VAL A 282 0.70 -26.67 -47.93
N ALA A 283 0.20 -27.90 -47.74
CA ALA A 283 -0.95 -28.15 -46.87
C ALA A 283 -0.65 -27.79 -45.40
N GLU A 284 0.56 -28.10 -44.90
CA GLU A 284 1.01 -27.71 -43.56
C GLU A 284 1.12 -26.17 -43.44
N GLN A 285 1.63 -25.49 -44.46
CA GLN A 285 1.68 -24.03 -44.52
C GLN A 285 0.29 -23.40 -44.58
N ASP A 286 -0.62 -23.91 -45.41
CA ASP A 286 -1.99 -23.41 -45.53
C ASP A 286 -2.77 -23.62 -44.23
N ASN A 287 -2.59 -24.77 -43.55
CA ASN A 287 -3.16 -25.00 -42.23
C ASN A 287 -2.60 -24.03 -41.17
N SER A 288 -1.29 -23.73 -41.23
CA SER A 288 -0.67 -22.75 -40.34
C SER A 288 -1.18 -21.32 -40.61
N LEU A 289 -1.37 -20.95 -41.88
CA LEU A 289 -1.92 -19.67 -42.28
C LEU A 289 -3.39 -19.54 -41.90
N ALA A 290 -4.20 -20.59 -42.09
CA ALA A 290 -5.59 -20.63 -41.65
C ALA A 290 -5.70 -20.45 -40.13
N SER A 291 -4.82 -21.10 -39.36
CA SER A 291 -4.71 -20.92 -37.90
C SER A 291 -4.33 -19.48 -37.52
N LEU A 292 -3.33 -18.90 -38.20
CA LEU A 292 -2.92 -17.51 -37.97
C LEU A 292 -4.00 -16.50 -38.35
N VAL A 293 -4.73 -16.73 -39.45
CA VAL A 293 -5.88 -15.90 -39.86
C VAL A 293 -7.02 -16.04 -38.84
N GLY A 294 -7.28 -17.24 -38.32
CA GLY A 294 -8.23 -17.46 -37.24
C GLY A 294 -7.85 -16.69 -35.97
N LYS A 295 -6.57 -16.75 -35.56
CA LYS A 295 -6.03 -15.96 -34.45
C LYS A 295 -6.15 -14.47 -34.70
N LEU A 296 -5.84 -13.99 -35.90
CA LEU A 296 -5.95 -12.57 -36.28
C LEU A 296 -7.41 -12.08 -36.25
N LYS A 297 -8.37 -12.90 -36.72
CA LYS A 297 -9.80 -12.59 -36.62
C LYS A 297 -10.27 -12.54 -35.16
N LYS A 298 -9.78 -13.45 -34.31
CA LYS A 298 -10.07 -13.43 -32.88
C LYS A 298 -9.48 -12.18 -32.20
N THR A 299 -8.21 -11.86 -32.43
CA THR A 299 -7.60 -10.66 -31.85
C THR A 299 -8.22 -9.37 -32.38
N SER A 300 -8.64 -9.33 -33.65
CA SER A 300 -9.39 -8.20 -34.22
C SER A 300 -10.77 -8.03 -33.56
N SER A 301 -11.52 -9.11 -33.34
CA SER A 301 -12.82 -9.04 -32.66
C SER A 301 -12.68 -8.69 -31.18
N ASP A 302 -11.64 -9.19 -30.50
CA ASP A 302 -11.34 -8.82 -29.12
C ASP A 302 -10.89 -7.35 -29.02
N LEU A 303 -10.10 -6.85 -29.98
CA LEU A 303 -9.75 -5.43 -30.06
C LEU A 303 -10.99 -4.54 -30.26
N GLU A 304 -11.94 -4.96 -31.12
CA GLU A 304 -13.17 -4.23 -31.34
C GLU A 304 -14.06 -4.21 -30.08
N LYS A 305 -14.16 -5.32 -29.35
CA LYS A 305 -14.83 -5.36 -28.04
C LYS A 305 -14.15 -4.41 -27.04
N GLN A 306 -12.81 -4.39 -26.99
CA GLN A 306 -12.08 -3.47 -26.11
C GLN A 306 -12.32 -2.00 -26.47
N LYS A 307 -12.40 -1.66 -27.77
CA LYS A 307 -12.78 -0.32 -28.23
C LYS A 307 -14.20 0.05 -27.79
N GLN A 308 -15.16 -0.85 -27.92
CA GLN A 308 -16.55 -0.62 -27.48
C GLN A 308 -16.63 -0.41 -25.97
N ILE A 309 -15.93 -1.24 -25.17
CA ILE A 309 -15.85 -1.07 -23.71
C ILE A 309 -15.25 0.30 -23.35
N THR A 310 -14.16 0.69 -24.03
CA THR A 310 -13.51 1.99 -23.79
C THR A 310 -14.44 3.16 -24.14
N LEU A 311 -15.17 3.08 -25.26
CA LEU A 311 -16.17 4.09 -25.65
C LEU A 311 -17.33 4.17 -24.66
N MET A 312 -17.82 3.04 -24.15
CA MET A 312 -18.84 3.03 -23.10
C MET A 312 -18.32 3.69 -21.82
N LYS A 313 -17.10 3.36 -21.40
CA LYS A 313 -16.49 3.93 -20.19
C LYS A 313 -16.22 5.43 -20.31
N ILE A 314 -15.84 5.91 -21.49
CA ILE A 314 -15.72 7.35 -21.78
C ILE A 314 -17.10 8.03 -21.64
N LYS A 315 -18.16 7.45 -22.20
CA LYS A 315 -19.52 8.00 -22.06
C LYS A 315 -19.98 8.03 -20.60
N GLU A 316 -19.71 6.99 -19.83
CA GLU A 316 -20.00 6.97 -18.39
C GLU A 316 -19.27 8.10 -17.67
N PHE A 317 -17.97 8.29 -17.91
CA PHE A 317 -17.22 9.41 -17.33
C PHE A 317 -17.77 10.78 -17.76
N GLU A 318 -18.21 10.93 -19.00
CA GLU A 318 -18.86 12.16 -19.47
C GLU A 318 -20.17 12.44 -18.75
N THR A 319 -20.99 11.42 -18.50
CA THR A 319 -22.24 11.57 -17.74
C THR A 319 -21.99 11.93 -16.27
N VAL A 320 -21.03 11.28 -15.61
CA VAL A 320 -20.64 11.61 -14.22
C VAL A 320 -20.10 13.03 -14.14
N ARG A 321 -19.27 13.45 -15.11
CA ARG A 321 -18.75 14.82 -15.18
C ARG A 321 -19.88 15.84 -15.36
N ALA A 322 -20.87 15.56 -16.22
CA ALA A 322 -22.01 16.44 -16.43
C ALA A 322 -22.86 16.56 -15.15
N GLN A 323 -23.13 15.45 -14.45
CA GLN A 323 -23.86 15.45 -13.18
C GLN A 323 -23.11 16.22 -12.09
N LEU A 324 -21.78 16.07 -12.00
CA LEU A 324 -20.98 16.81 -11.03
C LEU A 324 -20.97 18.31 -11.34
N GLN A 325 -20.90 18.67 -12.62
CA GLN A 325 -20.98 20.05 -13.06
C GLN A 325 -22.36 20.67 -12.74
N GLU A 326 -23.44 19.92 -12.93
CA GLU A 326 -24.80 20.33 -12.56
C GLU A 326 -24.91 20.56 -11.05
N LYS A 327 -24.45 19.61 -10.21
CA LYS A 327 -24.42 19.78 -8.75
C LYS A 327 -23.65 21.03 -8.34
N HIS A 328 -22.45 21.23 -8.89
CA HIS A 328 -21.66 22.42 -8.62
C HIS A 328 -22.38 23.72 -9.05
N THR A 329 -23.12 23.72 -10.16
CA THR A 329 -23.92 24.90 -10.55
C THR A 329 -25.05 25.18 -9.57
N VAL A 330 -25.70 24.15 -9.04
CA VAL A 330 -26.76 24.29 -8.03
C VAL A 330 -26.18 24.83 -6.73
N ASP A 331 -25.07 24.28 -6.24
CA ASP A 331 -24.41 24.73 -5.00
C ASP A 331 -23.94 26.18 -5.11
N VAL A 332 -23.39 26.57 -6.26
CA VAL A 332 -22.98 27.96 -6.52
C VAL A 332 -24.18 28.90 -6.50
N GLU A 333 -25.34 28.48 -7.01
CA GLU A 333 -26.54 29.31 -6.99
C GLU A 333 -27.11 29.45 -5.58
N GLN A 334 -27.14 28.36 -4.79
CA GLN A 334 -27.53 28.40 -3.38
C GLN A 334 -26.64 29.35 -2.57
N LEU A 335 -25.31 29.26 -2.74
CA LEU A 335 -24.37 30.17 -2.07
C LEU A 335 -24.55 31.63 -2.50
N LYS A 336 -24.92 31.90 -3.75
CA LYS A 336 -25.25 33.26 -4.19
C LYS A 336 -26.53 33.76 -3.52
N ASP A 337 -27.54 32.92 -3.41
CA ASP A 337 -28.81 33.26 -2.76
C ASP A 337 -28.58 33.56 -1.29
N GLU A 338 -27.84 32.72 -0.55
CA GLU A 338 -27.44 32.99 0.83
C GLU A 338 -26.63 34.29 0.97
N ALA A 339 -25.69 34.55 0.06
CA ALA A 339 -24.92 35.79 0.05
C ALA A 339 -25.78 37.03 -0.26
N ASN A 340 -26.87 36.88 -1.01
CA ASN A 340 -27.83 37.94 -1.28
C ASN A 340 -28.74 38.18 -0.07
N GLU A 341 -29.20 37.12 0.60
CA GLU A 341 -29.98 37.22 1.84
C GLU A 341 -29.18 37.91 2.95
N LEU A 342 -27.92 37.52 3.16
CA LEU A 342 -27.03 38.15 4.12
C LEU A 342 -26.79 39.64 3.79
N ARG A 343 -26.60 39.99 2.51
CA ARG A 343 -26.48 41.38 2.07
C ARG A 343 -27.76 42.18 2.33
N ASN A 344 -28.93 41.59 2.12
CA ASN A 344 -30.21 42.23 2.41
C ASN A 344 -30.39 42.47 3.91
N MET A 345 -30.04 41.50 4.76
CA MET A 345 -30.06 41.66 6.22
C MET A 345 -29.09 42.75 6.70
N LEU A 346 -27.87 42.80 6.16
CA LEU A 346 -26.91 43.87 6.47
C LEU A 346 -27.46 45.24 6.09
N SER A 347 -28.03 45.39 4.89
CA SER A 347 -28.65 46.65 4.46
C SER A 347 -29.81 47.07 5.36
N GLN A 348 -30.60 46.12 5.85
CA GLN A 348 -31.68 46.38 6.79
C GLN A 348 -31.14 46.87 8.14
N MET A 349 -30.13 46.21 8.69
CA MET A 349 -29.48 46.61 9.94
C MET A 349 -28.79 47.98 9.83
N GLU A 350 -28.18 48.30 8.69
CA GLU A 350 -27.61 49.62 8.41
C GLU A 350 -28.67 50.73 8.42
N LYS A 351 -29.85 50.47 7.84
CA LYS A 351 -30.99 51.41 7.87
C LYS A 351 -31.50 51.62 9.29
N GLU A 352 -31.63 50.55 10.07
CA GLU A 352 -32.05 50.64 11.47
C GLU A 352 -31.04 51.43 12.31
N LEU A 353 -29.74 51.19 12.13
CA LEU A 353 -28.69 51.97 12.77
C LEU A 353 -28.73 53.45 12.36
N ALA A 354 -29.01 53.76 11.10
CA ALA A 354 -29.15 55.13 10.63
C ALA A 354 -30.35 55.83 11.29
N ASN A 355 -31.50 55.14 11.42
CA ASN A 355 -32.68 55.66 12.10
C ASN A 355 -32.43 55.94 13.58
N VAL A 356 -31.80 55.00 14.30
CA VAL A 356 -31.46 55.19 15.72
C VAL A 356 -30.47 56.34 15.92
N LYS A 357 -29.50 56.51 15.01
CA LYS A 357 -28.59 57.67 15.05
C LYS A 357 -29.33 58.99 14.84
N ALA A 358 -30.29 59.04 13.92
CA ALA A 358 -31.10 60.24 13.69
C ALA A 358 -31.98 60.58 14.91
N GLU A 359 -32.62 59.57 15.53
CA GLU A 359 -33.40 59.75 16.76
C GLU A 359 -32.54 60.25 17.93
N LEU A 360 -31.31 59.75 18.05
CA LEU A 360 -30.37 60.19 19.07
C LEU A 360 -29.97 61.67 18.92
N GLU A 361 -29.74 62.13 17.69
CA GLU A 361 -29.43 63.55 17.43
C GLU A 361 -30.62 64.46 17.74
N VAL A 362 -31.85 64.05 17.39
CA VAL A 362 -33.07 64.78 17.78
C VAL A 362 -33.20 64.88 19.31
N GLN A 363 -32.88 63.81 20.04
CA GLN A 363 -32.91 63.79 21.50
C GLN A 363 -31.84 64.70 22.13
N LYS A 364 -30.64 64.76 21.55
CA LYS A 364 -29.57 65.67 21.97
C LYS A 364 -29.97 67.14 21.77
N GLU A 365 -30.59 67.47 20.64
CA GLU A 365 -31.10 68.82 20.38
C GLU A 365 -32.22 69.23 21.35
N ALA A 366 -33.09 68.28 21.73
CA ALA A 366 -34.14 68.51 22.72
C ALA A 366 -33.58 68.76 24.13
N ASN A 367 -32.50 68.05 24.52
CA ASN A 367 -31.83 68.23 25.82
C ASN A 367 -31.07 69.56 25.95
N ASN A 368 -30.74 70.23 24.85
CA ASN A 368 -30.01 71.51 24.84
C ASN A 368 -30.92 72.75 25.08
N ARG A 369 -32.24 72.59 25.26
CA ARG A 369 -33.17 73.72 25.57
C ARG A 369 -33.58 73.73 27.06
N ALA A 370 -33.61 74.93 27.66
CA ALA A 370 -33.80 75.11 29.11
C ALA A 370 -35.17 74.60 29.64
N PRO A 371 -35.22 73.99 30.85
CA PRO A 371 -36.38 73.21 31.28
C PRO A 371 -37.50 74.07 31.88
N THR A 372 -38.65 74.11 31.19
CA THR A 372 -39.89 74.77 31.62
C THR A 372 -40.64 73.92 32.68
N ALA A 373 -41.64 74.48 33.38
CA ALA A 373 -42.36 73.81 34.48
C ALA A 373 -43.02 72.45 34.12
N THR A 374 -43.30 72.22 32.84
CA THR A 374 -43.69 70.91 32.28
C THR A 374 -42.58 69.86 32.39
N LEU A 375 -41.30 70.26 32.30
CA LEU A 375 -40.15 69.37 32.46
C LEU A 375 -39.96 68.93 33.91
N LYS A 376 -40.37 69.72 34.92
CA LYS A 376 -40.41 69.26 36.31
C LYS A 376 -41.47 68.16 36.51
N ASN A 377 -42.67 68.34 35.96
CA ASN A 377 -43.73 67.33 36.03
C ASN A 377 -43.42 66.09 35.16
N LEU A 378 -42.78 66.29 34.01
CA LEU A 378 -42.28 65.20 33.19
C LEU A 378 -41.12 64.47 33.88
N VAL A 379 -40.22 65.16 34.59
CA VAL A 379 -39.18 64.53 35.41
C VAL A 379 -39.80 63.72 36.56
N GLU A 380 -40.87 64.21 37.20
CA GLU A 380 -41.62 63.44 38.20
C GLU A 380 -42.30 62.21 37.59
N HIS A 381 -42.91 62.35 36.41
CA HIS A 381 -43.51 61.25 35.67
C HIS A 381 -42.47 60.24 35.16
N LEU A 382 -41.33 60.71 34.67
CA LEU A 382 -40.18 59.91 34.25
C LEU A 382 -39.53 59.24 35.45
N LYS A 383 -39.48 59.84 36.64
CA LYS A 383 -39.07 59.17 37.88
C LYS A 383 -40.03 58.04 38.25
N SER A 384 -41.35 58.26 38.11
CA SER A 384 -42.34 57.21 38.34
C SER A 384 -42.26 56.10 37.29
N GLN A 385 -42.05 56.44 36.01
CA GLN A 385 -41.83 55.46 34.94
C GLN A 385 -40.51 54.73 35.12
N LEU A 386 -39.44 55.41 35.57
CA LEU A 386 -38.15 54.81 35.90
C LEU A 386 -38.32 53.82 37.05
N ALA A 387 -39.06 54.15 38.11
CA ALA A 387 -39.35 53.21 39.19
C ALA A 387 -40.14 51.98 38.71
N ILE A 388 -41.05 52.14 37.74
CA ILE A 388 -41.76 51.02 37.10
C ILE A 388 -40.80 50.21 36.21
N LYS A 389 -39.93 50.86 35.43
CA LYS A 389 -38.93 50.22 34.57
C LYS A 389 -37.86 49.51 35.37
N GLU A 390 -37.46 50.04 36.53
CA GLU A 390 -36.58 49.38 37.50
C GLU A 390 -37.26 48.15 38.12
N LYS A 391 -38.57 48.22 38.42
CA LYS A 391 -39.33 47.03 38.85
C LYS A 391 -39.44 45.99 37.73
N GLN A 392 -39.69 46.42 36.49
CA GLN A 392 -39.70 45.54 35.32
C GLN A 392 -38.31 44.94 35.06
N GLN A 393 -37.24 45.72 35.17
CA GLN A 393 -35.86 45.26 35.04
C GLN A 393 -35.54 44.27 36.15
N LYS A 394 -35.91 44.55 37.41
CA LYS A 394 -35.73 43.59 38.51
C LYS A 394 -36.53 42.31 38.28
N ALA A 395 -37.74 42.38 37.75
CA ALA A 395 -38.54 41.21 37.41
C ALA A 395 -37.93 40.42 36.24
N LEU A 396 -37.43 41.10 35.20
CA LEU A 396 -36.73 40.48 34.07
C LEU A 396 -35.38 39.89 34.50
N SER A 397 -34.62 40.57 35.36
CA SER A 397 -33.39 40.04 35.94
C SER A 397 -33.66 38.82 36.82
N LYS A 398 -34.77 38.82 37.56
CA LYS A 398 -35.22 37.64 38.32
C LYS A 398 -35.63 36.49 37.39
N ALA A 399 -36.39 36.77 36.33
CA ALA A 399 -36.76 35.78 35.33
C ALA A 399 -35.55 35.25 34.55
N LEU A 400 -34.55 36.08 34.26
CA LEU A 400 -33.28 35.66 33.67
C LEU A 400 -32.44 34.83 34.63
N LEU A 401 -32.48 35.12 35.94
CA LEU A 401 -31.85 34.28 36.96
C LEU A 401 -32.55 32.92 37.08
N GLU A 402 -33.88 32.91 37.07
CA GLU A 402 -34.70 31.69 37.06
C GLU A 402 -34.44 30.88 35.78
N LEU A 403 -34.42 31.52 34.60
CA LEU A 403 -34.08 30.87 33.33
C LEU A 403 -32.63 30.35 33.31
N ARG A 404 -31.68 31.08 33.88
CA ARG A 404 -30.31 30.59 34.04
C ARG A 404 -30.26 29.39 34.96
N ALA A 405 -30.98 29.42 36.08
CA ALA A 405 -31.07 28.27 36.98
C ALA A 405 -31.73 27.05 36.30
N GLU A 406 -32.78 27.26 35.49
CA GLU A 406 -33.42 26.22 34.68
C GLU A 406 -32.49 25.69 33.58
N MET A 407 -31.76 26.56 32.87
CA MET A 407 -30.78 26.14 31.88
C MET A 407 -29.62 25.37 32.52
N THR A 408 -29.16 25.79 33.71
CA THR A 408 -28.14 25.08 34.47
C THR A 408 -28.67 23.73 34.95
N ALA A 409 -29.88 23.67 35.50
CA ALA A 409 -30.51 22.41 35.91
C ALA A 409 -30.75 21.46 34.73
N ASN A 410 -31.14 21.99 33.56
CA ASN A 410 -31.32 21.20 32.34
C ASN A 410 -29.97 20.71 31.79
N ALA A 411 -28.92 21.55 31.84
CA ALA A 411 -27.56 21.14 31.48
C ALA A 411 -27.01 20.08 32.45
N GLU A 412 -27.22 20.24 33.75
CA GLU A 412 -26.88 19.23 34.76
C GLU A 412 -27.65 17.92 34.50
N GLN A 413 -28.93 18.00 34.19
CA GLN A 413 -29.75 16.83 33.87
C GLN A 413 -29.33 16.16 32.56
N GLN A 414 -28.92 16.93 31.53
CA GLN A 414 -28.31 16.39 30.33
C GLN A 414 -26.98 15.70 30.62
N ILE A 415 -26.12 16.28 31.45
CA ILE A 415 -24.86 15.67 31.89
C ILE A 415 -25.12 14.36 32.65
N ILE A 416 -26.11 14.35 33.56
CA ILE A 416 -26.52 13.14 34.30
C ILE A 416 -27.05 12.08 33.34
N SER A 417 -27.91 12.45 32.39
CA SER A 417 -28.44 11.51 31.40
C SER A 417 -27.34 10.94 30.49
N ALA A 418 -26.42 11.79 30.02
CA ALA A 418 -25.27 11.38 29.21
C ALA A 418 -24.29 10.50 30.00
N ALA A 419 -24.08 10.78 31.30
CA ALA A 419 -23.29 9.93 32.18
C ALA A 419 -23.95 8.56 32.39
N SER A 420 -25.28 8.50 32.59
CA SER A 420 -26.03 7.25 32.72
C SER A 420 -26.05 6.42 31.44
N GLN A 421 -26.14 7.07 30.27
CA GLN A 421 -26.02 6.41 28.98
C GLN A 421 -24.60 5.87 28.80
N LYS A 422 -23.57 6.67 29.11
CA LYS A 422 -22.18 6.23 29.04
C LYS A 422 -21.90 5.04 29.97
N GLU A 423 -22.46 5.04 31.18
CA GLU A 423 -22.37 3.91 32.11
C GLU A 423 -23.07 2.66 31.56
N ALA A 424 -24.26 2.79 30.95
CA ALA A 424 -24.93 1.68 30.28
C ALA A 424 -24.12 1.13 29.10
N TYR A 425 -23.50 2.00 28.29
CA TYR A 425 -22.59 1.60 27.21
C TYR A 425 -21.34 0.88 27.76
N MET A 426 -20.75 1.36 28.85
CA MET A 426 -19.63 0.68 29.51
C MET A 426 -20.03 -0.71 30.02
N ASN A 427 -21.21 -0.85 30.62
CA ASN A 427 -21.72 -2.15 31.08
C ASN A 427 -21.95 -3.13 29.92
N VAL A 428 -22.49 -2.66 28.79
CA VAL A 428 -22.61 -3.47 27.57
C VAL A 428 -21.24 -3.87 27.03
N GLN A 429 -20.29 -2.94 27.01
CA GLN A 429 -18.91 -3.21 26.59
C GLN A 429 -18.24 -4.26 27.49
N GLU A 430 -18.41 -4.19 28.81
CA GLU A 430 -17.88 -5.19 29.75
C GLU A 430 -18.50 -6.58 29.53
N ILE A 431 -19.80 -6.64 29.21
CA ILE A 431 -20.49 -7.90 28.86
C ILE A 431 -19.92 -8.48 27.57
N VAL A 432 -19.74 -7.65 26.53
CA VAL A 432 -19.14 -8.06 25.25
C VAL A 432 -17.70 -8.51 25.45
N ASP A 433 -16.90 -7.79 26.23
CA ASP A 433 -15.51 -8.15 26.53
C ASP A 433 -15.43 -9.47 27.31
N ARG A 434 -16.35 -9.70 28.25
CA ARG A 434 -16.45 -10.98 28.97
C ARG A 434 -16.80 -12.13 28.04
N GLN A 435 -17.81 -11.95 27.18
CA GLN A 435 -18.20 -12.97 26.20
C GLN A 435 -17.09 -13.24 25.18
N THR A 436 -16.38 -12.20 24.75
CA THR A 436 -15.25 -12.31 23.83
C THR A 436 -14.09 -13.07 24.48
N LYS A 437 -13.80 -12.83 25.77
CA LYS A 437 -12.82 -13.61 26.53
C LYS A 437 -13.23 -15.07 26.68
N GLU A 438 -14.49 -15.35 26.99
CA GLU A 438 -15.01 -16.73 27.06
C GLU A 438 -14.87 -17.45 25.71
N LEU A 439 -15.25 -16.81 24.60
CA LEU A 439 -15.08 -17.36 23.27
C LEU A 439 -13.60 -17.58 22.91
N MET A 440 -12.70 -16.64 23.25
CA MET A 440 -11.26 -16.84 23.05
C MET A 440 -10.74 -18.06 23.82
N THR A 441 -11.17 -18.26 25.07
CA THR A 441 -10.77 -19.45 25.83
C THR A 441 -11.30 -20.75 25.23
N GLN A 442 -12.51 -20.73 24.65
CA GLN A 442 -13.08 -21.89 23.94
C GLN A 442 -12.31 -22.19 22.65
N ILE A 443 -11.93 -21.15 21.89
CA ILE A 443 -11.11 -21.28 20.69
C ILE A 443 -9.73 -21.87 21.05
N GLU A 444 -9.09 -21.38 22.11
CA GLU A 444 -7.80 -21.90 22.59
C GLU A 444 -7.90 -23.38 22.99
N GLU A 445 -8.98 -23.76 23.70
CA GLU A 445 -9.21 -25.15 24.10
C GLU A 445 -9.48 -26.05 22.87
N LEU A 446 -10.25 -25.59 21.89
CA LEU A 446 -10.48 -26.32 20.64
C LEU A 446 -9.18 -26.46 19.83
N ASN A 447 -8.35 -25.41 19.75
CA ASN A 447 -7.03 -25.47 19.11
C ASN A 447 -6.10 -26.47 19.82
N ASN A 448 -6.13 -26.51 21.16
CA ASN A 448 -5.41 -27.50 21.95
C ASN A 448 -5.92 -28.93 21.71
N GLN A 449 -7.22 -29.12 21.47
CA GLN A 449 -7.78 -30.43 21.10
C GLN A 449 -7.39 -30.84 19.69
N ILE A 450 -7.44 -29.92 18.71
CA ILE A 450 -7.01 -30.16 17.33
C ILE A 450 -5.53 -30.55 17.30
N THR A 451 -4.66 -29.81 17.99
CA THR A 451 -3.22 -30.14 18.05
C THR A 451 -2.95 -31.51 18.68
N LYS A 452 -3.67 -31.87 19.76
CA LYS A 452 -3.61 -33.23 20.35
C LYS A 452 -4.06 -34.30 19.36
N LEU A 453 -5.17 -34.09 18.66
CA LEU A 453 -5.67 -35.05 17.66
C LEU A 453 -4.71 -35.19 16.47
N THR A 454 -4.12 -34.09 15.98
CA THR A 454 -3.12 -34.10 14.91
C THR A 454 -1.85 -34.83 15.35
N TYR A 455 -1.39 -34.64 16.59
CA TYR A 455 -0.26 -35.38 17.14
C TYR A 455 -0.54 -36.88 17.25
N ASN A 456 -1.73 -37.25 17.75
CA ASN A 456 -2.17 -38.64 17.82
C ASN A 456 -2.30 -39.28 16.42
N LEU A 457 -2.81 -38.54 15.43
CA LEU A 457 -2.88 -38.98 14.04
C LEU A 457 -1.49 -39.20 13.46
N LYS A 458 -0.52 -38.32 13.76
CA LYS A 458 0.88 -38.49 13.35
C LYS A 458 1.49 -39.75 13.96
N ILE A 459 1.26 -40.02 15.25
CA ILE A 459 1.67 -41.27 15.90
C ILE A 459 1.03 -42.48 15.21
N SER A 460 -0.28 -42.43 14.95
CA SER A 460 -1.00 -43.50 14.27
C SER A 460 -0.43 -43.77 12.88
N LYS A 461 -0.14 -42.72 12.10
CA LYS A 461 0.45 -42.83 10.76
C LYS A 461 1.86 -43.43 10.79
N THR A 462 2.69 -43.06 11.77
CA THR A 462 4.02 -43.68 11.94
C THR A 462 3.93 -45.14 12.35
N ARG A 463 2.90 -45.52 13.10
CA ARG A 463 2.64 -46.91 13.47
C ARG A 463 2.09 -47.72 12.29
N GLU A 464 1.25 -47.10 11.46
CA GLU A 464 0.74 -47.70 10.24
C GLU A 464 1.87 -47.93 9.22
N SER A 465 2.78 -46.98 9.05
CA SER A 465 3.96 -47.17 8.19
C SER A 465 4.84 -48.32 8.68
N SER A 466 5.11 -48.42 9.98
CA SER A 466 5.90 -49.54 10.51
C SER A 466 5.20 -50.89 10.30
N LEU A 467 3.87 -50.95 10.48
CA LEU A 467 3.12 -52.19 10.21
C LEU A 467 3.08 -52.54 8.71
N SER A 468 3.03 -51.54 7.84
CA SER A 468 3.14 -51.75 6.39
C SER A 468 4.52 -52.30 6.01
N ASP A 469 5.59 -51.78 6.62
CA ASP A 469 6.95 -52.28 6.42
C ASP A 469 7.09 -53.74 6.89
N GLU A 470 6.59 -54.07 8.09
CA GLU A 470 6.52 -55.45 8.59
C GLU A 470 5.73 -56.37 7.64
N ARG A 471 4.58 -55.89 7.14
CA ARG A 471 3.76 -56.64 6.17
C ARG A 471 4.52 -56.87 4.86
N ASN A 472 5.32 -55.92 4.41
CA ASN A 472 6.15 -56.06 3.21
C ASN A 472 7.30 -57.05 3.44
N GLU A 473 7.96 -57.02 4.59
CA GLU A 473 9.01 -57.97 4.96
C GLU A 473 8.46 -59.40 5.01
N LEU A 474 7.33 -59.62 5.68
CA LEU A 474 6.65 -60.92 5.72
C LEU A 474 6.24 -61.40 4.33
N ASN A 475 5.77 -60.50 3.46
CA ASN A 475 5.41 -60.86 2.09
C ASN A 475 6.66 -61.26 1.27
N GLN A 476 7.79 -60.59 1.46
CA GLN A 476 9.07 -61.00 0.85
C GLN A 476 9.53 -62.36 1.38
N GLU A 477 9.39 -62.62 2.68
CA GLU A 477 9.70 -63.94 3.26
C GLU A 477 8.81 -65.04 2.70
N LEU A 478 7.50 -64.79 2.59
CA LEU A 478 6.55 -65.71 1.98
C LEU A 478 6.96 -66.04 0.54
N GLN A 479 7.26 -65.03 -0.29
CA GLN A 479 7.75 -65.25 -1.65
C GLN A 479 9.06 -66.05 -1.70
N ARG A 480 10.00 -65.81 -0.78
CA ARG A 480 11.24 -66.61 -0.67
C ARG A 480 10.90 -68.07 -0.34
N LYS A 481 9.96 -68.30 0.57
CA LYS A 481 9.50 -69.65 0.94
C LYS A 481 8.76 -70.34 -0.20
N GLU A 482 7.91 -69.64 -0.94
CA GLU A 482 7.24 -70.17 -2.14
C GLU A 482 8.24 -70.56 -3.23
N LYS A 483 9.26 -69.72 -3.49
CA LYS A 483 10.35 -70.05 -4.42
C LYS A 483 11.14 -71.28 -3.98
N ALA A 484 11.45 -71.39 -2.69
CA ALA A 484 12.12 -72.55 -2.12
C ALA A 484 11.24 -73.81 -2.25
N PHE A 485 9.94 -73.70 -1.97
CA PHE A 485 8.99 -74.79 -2.10
C PHE A 485 8.85 -75.25 -3.57
N ALA A 486 8.77 -74.32 -4.53
CA ALA A 486 8.76 -74.63 -5.95
C ALA A 486 10.06 -75.32 -6.41
N LYS A 487 11.21 -74.96 -5.81
CA LYS A 487 12.47 -75.67 -6.06
C LYS A 487 12.44 -77.09 -5.51
N MET A 488 12.02 -77.27 -4.26
CA MET A 488 11.86 -78.59 -3.63
C MET A 488 10.87 -79.48 -4.40
N LEU A 489 9.78 -78.91 -4.93
CA LEU A 489 8.81 -79.65 -5.73
C LEU A 489 9.42 -80.14 -7.07
N ARG A 490 10.27 -79.32 -7.71
CA ARG A 490 11.01 -79.73 -8.90
C ARG A 490 11.99 -80.86 -8.59
N GLU A 491 12.79 -80.71 -7.53
CA GLU A 491 13.73 -81.74 -7.07
C GLU A 491 12.98 -83.05 -6.72
N LYS A 492 11.82 -82.98 -6.06
CA LYS A 492 10.96 -84.15 -5.80
C LYS A 492 10.52 -84.84 -7.09
N ASN A 493 10.06 -84.08 -8.09
CA ASN A 493 9.62 -84.64 -9.37
C ASN A 493 10.78 -85.26 -10.16
N GLU A 494 11.99 -84.71 -10.05
CA GLU A 494 13.21 -85.31 -10.63
C GLU A 494 13.56 -86.63 -9.93
N MET A 495 13.57 -86.66 -8.60
CA MET A 495 13.76 -87.88 -7.81
C MET A 495 12.68 -88.94 -8.12
N GLU A 496 11.43 -88.55 -8.33
CA GLU A 496 10.35 -89.48 -8.73
C GLU A 496 10.61 -90.08 -10.13
N LYS A 497 11.11 -89.29 -11.09
CA LYS A 497 11.50 -89.81 -12.41
C LYS A 497 12.65 -90.79 -12.32
N GLU A 498 13.70 -90.45 -11.56
CA GLU A 498 14.82 -91.36 -11.28
C GLU A 498 14.35 -92.66 -10.63
N ASN A 499 13.43 -92.56 -9.66
CA ASN A 499 12.87 -93.72 -8.99
C ASN A 499 12.02 -94.59 -9.94
N GLU A 500 11.26 -93.99 -10.86
CA GLU A 500 10.57 -94.75 -11.92
C GLU A 500 11.54 -95.39 -12.92
N GLU A 501 12.67 -94.75 -13.24
CA GLU A 501 13.73 -95.37 -14.04
C GLU A 501 14.40 -96.53 -13.32
N LEU A 502 14.65 -96.40 -12.02
CA LEU A 502 15.14 -97.48 -11.15
C LEU A 502 14.13 -98.62 -11.09
N LYS A 503 12.83 -98.35 -10.91
CA LYS A 503 11.78 -99.38 -11.00
C LYS A 503 11.77 -100.07 -12.36
N LYS A 504 11.93 -99.34 -13.47
CA LYS A 504 12.06 -99.94 -14.81
C LYS A 504 13.32 -100.80 -14.95
N ARG A 505 14.44 -100.41 -14.34
CA ARG A 505 15.66 -101.23 -14.27
C ARG A 505 15.45 -102.48 -13.42
N ILE A 506 14.83 -102.37 -12.24
CA ILE A 506 14.48 -103.50 -11.38
C ILE A 506 13.54 -104.46 -12.10
N ARG A 507 12.53 -103.97 -12.84
CA ARG A 507 11.65 -104.82 -13.67
C ARG A 507 12.44 -105.55 -14.76
N ARG A 508 13.37 -104.88 -15.44
CA ARG A 508 14.27 -105.51 -16.44
C ARG A 508 15.19 -106.58 -15.82
N LEU A 509 15.75 -106.30 -14.65
CA LEU A 509 16.55 -107.26 -13.90
C LEU A 509 15.70 -108.44 -13.42
N SER A 510 14.49 -108.19 -12.91
CA SER A 510 13.57 -109.23 -12.46
C SER A 510 13.13 -110.13 -13.62
N SER A 511 12.84 -109.57 -14.81
CA SER A 511 12.59 -110.38 -16.01
C SER A 511 13.82 -111.18 -16.46
N SER A 512 15.03 -110.64 -16.26
CA SER A 512 16.29 -111.35 -16.55
C SER A 512 16.62 -112.44 -15.52
N ILE A 513 16.14 -112.31 -14.28
CA ILE A 513 16.26 -113.31 -13.21
C ILE A 513 15.22 -114.42 -13.44
N GLN A 514 14.02 -114.10 -13.94
CA GLN A 514 12.99 -115.08 -14.28
C GLN A 514 13.30 -115.89 -15.55
N SER A 515 14.28 -115.48 -16.36
CA SER A 515 14.81 -116.23 -17.51
C SER A 515 16.03 -117.11 -17.18
N LYS A 516 16.35 -117.32 -15.90
CA LYS A 516 17.35 -118.30 -15.44
C LYS A 516 16.71 -119.26 -14.43
N ALA A 517 15.97 -120.23 -14.93
CA ALA A 517 15.65 -121.44 -14.18
C ALA A 517 16.91 -122.31 -14.16
N ASP A 518 17.62 -122.36 -13.03
CA ASP A 518 18.51 -123.47 -12.61
C ASP A 518 19.30 -123.11 -11.32
N GLU A 519 18.62 -122.60 -10.28
CA GLU A 519 19.25 -122.38 -8.95
C GLU A 519 18.41 -122.94 -7.78
N GLN A 520 17.61 -123.99 -8.04
CA GLN A 520 16.96 -124.77 -6.98
C GLN A 520 17.87 -125.91 -6.46
N ASN A 521 18.94 -126.27 -7.19
CA ASN A 521 19.85 -127.37 -6.82
C ASN A 521 21.11 -126.93 -6.04
N LEU A 522 21.33 -125.62 -5.85
CA LEU A 522 22.46 -125.09 -5.08
C LEU A 522 22.10 -124.85 -3.59
N ILE A 523 20.80 -124.69 -3.31
CA ILE A 523 20.26 -124.39 -1.96
C ILE A 523 20.27 -125.64 -1.06
N ASP A 524 19.99 -126.84 -1.61
CA ASP A 524 20.06 -128.12 -0.88
C ASP A 524 21.50 -128.55 -0.52
N ALA A 525 22.50 -128.06 -1.25
CA ALA A 525 23.92 -128.35 -0.98
C ALA A 525 24.52 -127.45 0.12
N LEU A 526 23.94 -126.25 0.34
CA LEU A 526 24.36 -125.30 1.38
C LEU A 526 23.70 -125.58 2.73
N GLN A 527 22.47 -126.12 2.74
CA GLN A 527 21.79 -126.52 3.98
C GLN A 527 22.44 -127.72 4.71
N LYS A 528 23.18 -128.60 4.01
CA LYS A 528 23.98 -129.69 4.62
C LYS A 528 25.38 -129.26 5.12
N LYS A 529 25.85 -128.06 4.72
CA LYS A 529 27.10 -127.47 5.22
C LYS A 529 26.90 -126.60 6.46
N ILE A 530 25.71 -126.01 6.62
CA ILE A 530 25.34 -125.20 7.78
C ILE A 530 25.24 -126.08 9.06
N THR A 531 24.67 -127.29 8.95
CA THR A 531 24.57 -128.25 10.09
C THR A 531 25.91 -128.84 10.57
N LYS A 532 27.03 -128.64 9.85
CA LYS A 532 28.37 -129.09 10.25
C LYS A 532 29.28 -127.96 10.73
N LEU A 533 28.95 -126.70 10.41
CA LEU A 533 29.69 -125.52 10.85
C LEU A 533 29.09 -124.89 12.12
N GLU A 534 27.84 -125.22 12.46
CA GLU A 534 27.17 -124.82 13.71
C GLU A 534 27.67 -125.60 14.95
N SER A 535 28.38 -126.73 14.79
CA SER A 535 28.91 -127.52 15.93
C SER A 535 30.37 -127.23 16.31
N GLU A 536 31.09 -126.41 15.56
CA GLU A 536 32.53 -126.16 15.78
C GLU A 536 32.90 -124.69 16.13
N LEU A 537 31.94 -123.76 16.25
CA LEU A 537 32.19 -122.35 16.56
C LEU A 537 31.60 -121.82 17.88
N GLU A 538 31.14 -122.69 18.79
CA GLU A 538 30.63 -122.31 20.13
C GLU A 538 31.74 -122.18 21.19
N LYS A 539 33.07 -122.17 20.88
CA LYS A 539 34.08 -122.24 21.97
C LYS A 539 35.50 -121.65 21.84
N LYS A 540 35.79 -120.69 20.95
CA LYS A 540 37.06 -119.90 20.93
C LYS A 540 36.79 -118.58 20.17
N CYS A 541 37.05 -117.35 20.60
CA CYS A 541 37.96 -116.80 21.61
C CYS A 541 37.63 -115.29 21.82
N GLU A 542 37.67 -114.83 23.08
CA GLU A 542 38.17 -113.49 23.41
C GLU A 542 39.66 -113.37 23.04
N GLU A 543 40.14 -112.12 22.92
CA GLU A 543 41.53 -111.68 22.70
C GLU A 543 42.05 -111.70 21.24
N THR A 544 42.29 -110.53 20.67
CA THR A 544 43.67 -110.05 20.39
C THR A 544 43.71 -108.67 19.74
N GLU A 545 44.56 -107.83 20.33
CA GLU A 545 44.99 -106.52 19.88
C GLU A 545 45.95 -106.55 18.66
N LYS A 546 46.00 -105.40 17.96
CA LYS A 546 47.18 -104.69 17.37
C LYS A 546 48.07 -105.35 16.29
N LYS A 547 48.37 -104.52 15.28
CA LYS A 547 49.70 -104.20 14.67
C LYS A 547 49.51 -102.90 13.87
N GLY A 548 50.23 -101.78 14.09
CA GLY A 548 51.67 -101.49 13.98
C GLY A 548 51.92 -100.75 12.64
N VAL A 549 52.69 -99.67 12.42
CA VAL A 549 54.01 -99.17 12.89
C VAL A 549 54.17 -97.74 12.25
N ARG A 550 54.42 -96.64 12.98
CA ARG A 550 55.70 -95.96 13.34
C ARG A 550 56.46 -95.28 12.17
N GLU A 551 56.73 -93.97 12.27
CA GLU A 551 57.97 -93.31 11.77
C GLU A 551 58.17 -91.90 12.39
N ASP A 552 59.35 -91.69 12.98
CA ASP A 552 59.86 -90.43 13.54
C ASP A 552 60.61 -89.62 12.46
N LYS A 553 60.31 -88.32 12.32
CA LYS A 553 61.21 -87.22 11.87
C LYS A 553 60.41 -85.93 11.68
N THR A 554 60.38 -85.04 12.69
CA THR A 554 60.31 -83.56 12.52
C THR A 554 60.28 -82.84 13.88
N SER A 555 61.41 -82.79 14.58
CA SER A 555 61.63 -81.86 15.69
C SER A 555 61.40 -80.38 15.32
N LYS A 556 61.31 -80.04 14.02
CA LYS A 556 60.89 -78.72 13.52
C LYS A 556 59.37 -78.52 13.52
N GLU A 557 58.56 -79.54 13.30
CA GLU A 557 57.09 -79.43 13.39
C GLU A 557 56.61 -79.41 14.84
N GLU A 558 57.32 -80.04 15.78
CA GLU A 558 57.05 -79.86 17.21
C GLU A 558 57.41 -78.46 17.70
N ILE A 559 58.51 -77.86 17.22
CA ILE A 559 58.84 -76.47 17.54
C ILE A 559 57.82 -75.50 16.92
N ILE A 560 57.37 -75.72 15.69
CA ILE A 560 56.32 -74.89 15.05
C ILE A 560 54.99 -75.06 15.79
N ARG A 561 54.58 -76.28 16.13
CA ARG A 561 53.37 -76.52 16.94
C ARG A 561 53.50 -75.95 18.36
N TRP A 562 54.71 -75.90 18.93
CA TRP A 562 54.97 -75.28 20.22
C TRP A 562 54.99 -73.75 20.14
N GLU A 563 55.57 -73.15 19.10
CA GLU A 563 55.55 -71.71 18.84
C GLU A 563 54.14 -71.22 18.50
N GLU A 564 53.37 -71.99 17.73
CA GLU A 564 51.95 -71.75 17.48
C GLU A 564 51.15 -71.94 18.77
N GLY A 565 51.44 -72.98 19.56
CA GLY A 565 50.87 -73.18 20.90
C GLY A 565 51.14 -71.99 21.82
N LYS A 566 52.35 -71.43 21.80
CA LYS A 566 52.73 -70.25 22.59
C LYS A 566 52.10 -68.96 22.07
N LYS A 567 51.93 -68.82 20.76
CA LYS A 567 51.19 -67.72 20.13
C LYS A 567 49.69 -67.79 20.49
N TRP A 568 49.09 -68.97 20.46
CA TRP A 568 47.73 -69.18 20.93
C TRP A 568 47.61 -68.93 22.42
N GLN A 569 48.58 -69.36 23.22
CA GLN A 569 48.64 -69.08 24.65
C GLN A 569 48.73 -67.57 24.92
N MET A 570 49.59 -66.82 24.20
CA MET A 570 49.71 -65.36 24.35
C MET A 570 48.46 -64.62 23.86
N ARG A 571 47.82 -65.08 22.78
CA ARG A 571 46.52 -64.54 22.32
C ARG A 571 45.41 -64.81 23.34
N LEU A 572 45.38 -66.00 23.92
CA LEU A 572 44.40 -66.38 24.93
C LEU A 572 44.63 -65.62 26.25
N GLU A 573 45.87 -65.43 26.68
CA GLU A 573 46.22 -64.57 27.82
C GLU A 573 45.87 -63.10 27.56
N GLY A 574 46.08 -62.61 26.33
CA GLY A 574 45.68 -61.26 25.89
C GLY A 574 44.17 -61.06 25.89
N LEU A 575 43.40 -62.04 25.43
CA LEU A 575 41.93 -62.02 25.52
C LEU A 575 41.46 -62.12 26.97
N ARG A 576 42.14 -62.92 27.81
CA ARG A 576 41.86 -63.05 29.24
C ARG A 576 42.12 -61.75 30.00
N ASN A 577 43.17 -61.00 29.63
CA ASN A 577 43.45 -59.69 30.19
C ASN A 577 42.41 -58.65 29.76
N LYS A 578 42.03 -58.64 28.48
CA LYS A 578 40.95 -57.76 27.98
C LYS A 578 39.60 -58.08 28.65
N LEU A 579 39.30 -59.36 28.87
CA LEU A 579 38.12 -59.78 29.61
C LEU A 579 38.17 -59.27 31.05
N ARG A 580 39.29 -59.44 31.76
CA ARG A 580 39.50 -58.89 33.11
C ARG A 580 39.36 -57.37 33.17
N GLU A 581 39.84 -56.64 32.18
CA GLU A 581 39.66 -55.18 32.12
C GLU A 581 38.19 -54.81 31.90
N LYS A 582 37.47 -55.56 31.04
CA LYS A 582 36.03 -55.36 30.84
C LYS A 582 35.22 -55.73 32.08
N GLU A 583 35.58 -56.77 32.81
CA GLU A 583 34.99 -57.14 34.10
C GLU A 583 35.21 -56.04 35.15
N LYS A 584 36.43 -55.49 35.26
CA LYS A 584 36.71 -54.35 36.14
C LYS A 584 35.91 -53.10 35.76
N GLY A 585 35.76 -52.84 34.45
CA GLY A 585 34.93 -51.75 33.94
C GLY A 585 33.44 -51.95 34.25
N ALA A 586 32.93 -53.18 34.11
CA ALA A 586 31.57 -53.53 34.48
C ALA A 586 31.33 -53.37 35.99
N ASP A 587 32.28 -53.79 36.83
CA ASP A 587 32.21 -53.59 38.28
C ASP A 587 32.23 -52.10 38.68
N ALA A 588 33.03 -51.27 37.99
CA ALA A 588 33.05 -49.83 38.23
C ALA A 588 31.71 -49.17 37.86
N LEU A 589 31.12 -49.55 36.71
CA LEU A 589 29.81 -49.06 36.29
C LEU A 589 28.70 -49.57 37.23
N ALA A 590 28.77 -50.82 37.70
CA ALA A 590 27.83 -51.35 38.69
C ALA A 590 27.90 -50.59 40.02
N LYS A 591 29.09 -50.19 40.47
CA LYS A 591 29.27 -49.34 41.64
C LYS A 591 28.68 -47.94 41.44
N GLN A 592 28.91 -47.32 40.28
CA GLN A 592 28.31 -46.02 39.93
C GLN A 592 26.78 -46.07 39.86
N LEU A 593 26.23 -47.17 39.33
CA LEU A 593 24.78 -47.39 39.27
C LEU A 593 24.20 -47.57 40.68
N ASN A 594 24.90 -48.25 41.57
CA ASN A 594 24.47 -48.39 42.97
C ASN A 594 24.52 -47.06 43.73
N THR A 595 25.56 -46.24 43.57
CA THR A 595 25.60 -44.91 44.20
C THR A 595 24.50 -43.99 43.68
N LEU A 596 24.18 -44.02 42.38
CA LEU A 596 23.05 -43.26 41.83
C LEU A 596 21.70 -43.74 42.40
N LYS A 597 21.51 -45.06 42.53
CA LYS A 597 20.31 -45.62 43.19
C LYS A 597 20.22 -45.18 44.66
N GLU A 598 21.32 -45.18 45.40
CA GLU A 598 21.34 -44.72 46.79
C GLU A 598 21.00 -43.23 46.90
N ILE A 599 21.58 -42.38 46.06
CA ILE A 599 21.25 -40.94 46.00
C ILE A 599 19.76 -40.75 45.69
N TYR A 600 19.24 -41.47 44.68
CA TYR A 600 17.82 -41.41 44.31
C TYR A 600 16.90 -41.83 45.45
N THR A 601 17.21 -42.94 46.14
CA THR A 601 16.43 -43.38 47.30
C THR A 601 16.51 -42.41 48.48
N LYS A 602 17.64 -41.72 48.66
CA LYS A 602 17.80 -40.67 49.69
C LYS A 602 16.96 -39.45 49.34
N THR A 603 17.00 -38.98 48.09
CA THR A 603 16.17 -37.85 47.64
C THR A 603 14.67 -38.16 47.72
N GLU A 604 14.25 -39.39 47.40
CA GLU A 604 12.83 -39.77 47.54
C GLU A 604 12.40 -39.85 49.01
N LYS A 605 13.29 -40.33 49.90
CA LYS A 605 13.05 -40.29 51.36
C LYS A 605 12.95 -38.85 51.88
N ASP A 606 13.80 -37.94 51.42
CA ASP A 606 13.76 -36.52 51.82
C ASP A 606 12.49 -35.83 51.30
N LYS A 607 12.07 -36.12 50.06
CA LYS A 607 10.78 -35.67 49.50
C LYS A 607 9.60 -36.18 50.34
N ILE A 608 9.58 -37.45 50.71
CA ILE A 608 8.53 -38.01 51.57
C ILE A 608 8.58 -37.41 52.97
N ALA A 609 9.77 -37.15 53.53
CA ALA A 609 9.92 -36.52 54.84
C ALA A 609 9.43 -35.06 54.83
N LEU A 610 9.72 -34.30 53.77
CA LEU A 610 9.21 -32.94 53.57
C LEU A 610 7.69 -32.93 53.35
N GLN A 611 7.16 -33.88 52.57
CA GLN A 611 5.73 -34.02 52.34
C GLN A 611 4.98 -34.44 53.62
N LYS A 612 5.60 -35.26 54.48
CA LYS A 612 5.06 -35.61 55.80
C LYS A 612 5.14 -34.43 56.78
N LYS A 613 6.22 -33.63 56.76
CA LYS A 613 6.30 -32.38 57.56
C LYS A 613 5.24 -31.35 57.14
N LEU A 614 4.93 -31.27 55.85
CA LEU A 614 3.85 -30.42 55.31
C LEU A 614 2.45 -30.91 55.76
N LYS A 615 2.27 -32.25 55.87
CA LYS A 615 0.99 -32.86 56.30
C LYS A 615 0.78 -32.88 57.82
N ILE A 616 1.85 -33.00 58.62
CA ILE A 616 1.77 -33.06 60.10
C ILE A 616 1.67 -31.66 60.71
N THR A 617 2.23 -30.64 60.05
CA THR A 617 2.06 -29.23 60.44
C THR A 617 0.79 -28.69 59.81
N GLY A 618 -0.38 -29.22 60.21
CA GLY A 618 -1.73 -28.89 59.72
C GLY A 618 -2.11 -27.42 59.89
N VAL A 619 -1.37 -26.56 59.18
CA VAL A 619 -1.48 -25.13 59.00
C VAL A 619 -1.34 -24.96 57.50
N THR A 620 -2.45 -25.12 56.79
CA THR A 620 -2.55 -24.81 55.37
C THR A 620 -2.11 -23.36 55.17
N ALA A 621 -1.28 -23.13 54.15
CA ALA A 621 -0.85 -21.79 53.74
C ALA A 621 -2.06 -20.84 53.63
N ASP A 622 -3.23 -21.33 53.22
CA ASP A 622 -4.48 -20.56 53.17
C ASP A 622 -5.01 -20.05 54.51
N ARG A 623 -4.73 -20.68 55.66
CA ARG A 623 -5.26 -20.21 56.95
C ARG A 623 -4.35 -19.20 57.66
N VAL A 624 -3.03 -19.25 57.42
CA VAL A 624 -2.09 -18.22 57.90
C VAL A 624 -1.97 -17.07 56.92
N VAL A 625 -2.09 -17.34 55.61
CA VAL A 625 -2.33 -16.29 54.61
C VAL A 625 -3.73 -15.73 54.79
N GLY A 626 -4.76 -16.50 55.14
CA GLY A 626 -6.11 -15.97 55.38
C GLY A 626 -6.23 -15.11 56.64
N VAL A 627 -5.55 -15.46 57.75
CA VAL A 627 -5.55 -14.62 58.96
C VAL A 627 -4.64 -13.41 58.79
N ARG A 628 -3.45 -13.54 58.18
CA ARG A 628 -2.65 -12.36 57.83
C ARG A 628 -3.27 -11.53 56.72
N ALA A 629 -3.93 -12.13 55.74
CA ALA A 629 -4.67 -11.42 54.70
C ALA A 629 -5.86 -10.71 55.32
N SER A 630 -6.62 -11.35 56.23
CA SER A 630 -7.73 -10.72 56.95
C SER A 630 -7.26 -9.60 57.89
N GLU A 631 -6.11 -9.74 58.55
CA GLU A 631 -5.51 -8.68 59.36
C GLU A 631 -4.97 -7.55 58.47
N THR A 632 -4.28 -7.85 57.36
CA THR A 632 -3.83 -6.84 56.39
C THR A 632 -4.99 -6.24 55.62
N GLU A 633 -6.10 -6.95 55.43
CA GLU A 633 -7.31 -6.49 54.77
C GLU A 633 -8.10 -5.62 55.72
N LYS A 634 -8.17 -5.94 57.02
CA LYS A 634 -8.70 -5.02 58.04
C LYS A 634 -7.82 -3.79 58.22
N GLU A 635 -6.50 -3.93 58.22
CA GLU A 635 -5.57 -2.79 58.24
C GLU A 635 -5.65 -1.99 56.95
N LEU A 636 -5.83 -2.63 55.78
CA LEU A 636 -6.09 -1.94 54.52
C LEU A 636 -7.45 -1.28 54.50
N GLU A 637 -8.47 -1.87 55.12
CA GLU A 637 -9.81 -1.29 55.21
C GLU A 637 -9.82 -0.14 56.22
N GLU A 638 -9.06 -0.23 57.32
CA GLU A 638 -8.82 0.87 58.25
C GLU A 638 -7.96 1.97 57.61
N LEU A 639 -6.96 1.63 56.80
CA LEU A 639 -6.15 2.59 56.03
C LEU A 639 -6.92 3.17 54.84
N ARG A 640 -7.85 2.42 54.23
CA ARG A 640 -8.79 2.93 53.22
C ARG A 640 -9.80 3.84 53.86
N LYS A 641 -10.32 3.49 55.04
CA LYS A 641 -11.22 4.34 55.82
C LYS A 641 -10.49 5.60 56.31
N GLN A 642 -9.26 5.49 56.78
CA GLN A 642 -8.42 6.65 57.11
C GLN A 642 -8.05 7.45 55.87
N ASN A 643 -7.78 6.83 54.72
CA ASN A 643 -7.59 7.56 53.47
C ASN A 643 -8.88 8.21 53.01
N LEU A 644 -10.04 7.58 53.20
CA LEU A 644 -11.33 8.18 52.88
C LEU A 644 -11.63 9.34 53.84
N ASP A 645 -11.30 9.20 55.12
CA ASP A 645 -11.44 10.26 56.12
C ASP A 645 -10.47 11.40 55.84
N LEU A 646 -9.22 11.11 55.45
CA LEU A 646 -8.22 12.09 55.02
C LEU A 646 -8.56 12.70 53.65
N GLU A 647 -9.15 11.96 52.73
CA GLU A 647 -9.66 12.46 51.45
C GLU A 647 -10.91 13.30 51.67
N ASN A 648 -11.76 12.95 52.63
CA ASN A 648 -12.89 13.76 53.07
C ASN A 648 -12.42 15.00 53.83
N GLU A 649 -11.33 14.91 54.59
CA GLU A 649 -10.72 16.05 55.29
C GLU A 649 -9.95 16.93 54.32
N ILE A 650 -9.29 16.37 53.30
CA ILE A 650 -8.69 17.08 52.17
C ILE A 650 -9.79 17.67 51.29
N ALA A 651 -10.90 16.98 51.06
CA ALA A 651 -12.05 17.48 50.32
C ALA A 651 -12.73 18.58 51.13
N HIS A 652 -12.86 18.44 52.45
CA HIS A 652 -13.36 19.44 53.37
C HIS A 652 -12.44 20.67 53.41
N MET A 653 -11.12 20.47 53.50
CA MET A 653 -10.09 21.50 53.43
C MET A 653 -10.01 22.14 52.05
N ARG A 654 -10.27 21.39 50.97
CA ARG A 654 -10.39 21.91 49.60
C ARG A 654 -11.69 22.65 49.41
N THR A 655 -12.81 22.23 49.99
CA THR A 655 -14.03 23.03 50.03
C THR A 655 -13.83 24.26 50.89
N GLN A 656 -13.08 24.20 52.00
CA GLN A 656 -12.72 25.38 52.81
C GLN A 656 -11.73 26.32 52.08
N GLN A 657 -10.83 25.78 51.25
CA GLN A 657 -9.96 26.56 50.36
C GLN A 657 -10.67 27.04 49.09
N ALA A 658 -11.75 26.36 48.69
CA ALA A 658 -12.62 26.70 47.58
C ALA A 658 -13.87 27.47 48.02
N ILE A 659 -14.00 27.77 49.33
CA ILE A 659 -14.80 28.91 49.77
C ILE A 659 -14.16 30.08 49.03
N PRO A 660 -14.90 30.75 48.12
CA PRO A 660 -14.36 31.89 47.40
C PRO A 660 -13.73 32.84 48.41
N ARG A 661 -12.62 33.49 48.05
CA ARG A 661 -12.07 34.57 48.89
C ARG A 661 -13.18 35.53 49.34
N ASP A 662 -14.23 35.67 48.54
CA ASP A 662 -15.45 36.41 48.82
C ASP A 662 -16.26 35.93 50.03
N SER A 663 -16.37 34.64 50.38
CA SER A 663 -17.15 34.22 51.57
C SER A 663 -16.35 34.37 52.88
N VAL A 664 -15.02 34.18 52.85
CA VAL A 664 -14.15 34.54 53.99
C VAL A 664 -14.03 36.06 54.10
N VAL A 665 -14.03 36.78 52.97
CA VAL A 665 -14.10 38.25 52.92
C VAL A 665 -15.48 38.75 53.36
N GLU A 666 -16.57 38.04 53.08
CA GLU A 666 -17.92 38.33 53.57
C GLU A 666 -18.02 38.03 55.07
N GLU A 667 -17.50 36.91 55.58
CA GLU A 667 -17.42 36.67 57.03
C GLU A 667 -16.52 37.69 57.72
N LEU A 668 -15.39 38.07 57.11
CA LEU A 668 -14.54 39.16 57.60
C LEU A 668 -15.23 40.52 57.45
N HIS A 669 -16.08 40.75 56.46
CA HIS A 669 -16.89 41.95 56.30
C HIS A 669 -18.04 41.99 57.29
N PHE A 670 -18.71 40.88 57.59
CA PHE A 670 -19.70 40.76 58.66
C PHE A 670 -19.05 40.94 60.02
N LYS A 671 -17.83 40.41 60.22
CA LYS A 671 -17.05 40.62 61.44
C LYS A 671 -16.51 42.05 61.53
N ASN A 672 -16.12 42.68 60.42
CA ASN A 672 -15.74 44.09 60.37
C ASN A 672 -16.94 45.00 60.58
N GLN A 673 -18.10 44.68 60.01
CA GLN A 673 -19.36 45.39 60.23
C GLN A 673 -19.81 45.24 61.67
N TYR A 674 -19.71 44.04 62.26
CA TYR A 674 -19.99 43.81 63.67
C TYR A 674 -19.00 44.57 64.57
N LEU A 675 -17.70 44.58 64.25
CA LEU A 675 -16.70 45.36 64.98
C LEU A 675 -16.86 46.87 64.78
N GLN A 676 -17.28 47.33 63.60
CA GLN A 676 -17.64 48.71 63.30
C GLN A 676 -18.93 49.12 64.00
N GLU A 677 -19.94 48.26 64.07
CA GLU A 677 -21.16 48.48 64.84
C GLU A 677 -20.86 48.49 66.34
N LYS A 678 -19.93 47.66 66.81
CA LYS A 678 -19.46 47.67 68.21
C LYS A 678 -18.62 48.91 68.51
N LEU A 679 -17.78 49.36 67.58
CA LEU A 679 -17.06 50.64 67.65
C LEU A 679 -18.03 51.82 67.62
N HIS A 680 -19.05 51.79 66.76
CA HIS A 680 -20.10 52.80 66.71
C HIS A 680 -21.02 52.74 67.93
N ALA A 681 -21.25 51.56 68.51
CA ALA A 681 -21.98 51.41 69.76
C ALA A 681 -21.17 51.96 70.93
N LEU A 682 -19.87 51.66 71.00
CA LEU A 682 -18.93 52.22 71.99
C LEU A 682 -18.73 53.73 71.78
N GLN A 683 -18.69 54.22 70.54
CA GLN A 683 -18.61 55.64 70.20
C GLN A 683 -19.93 56.35 70.49
N ARG A 684 -21.09 55.67 70.30
CA ARG A 684 -22.40 56.11 70.80
C ARG A 684 -22.44 56.09 72.32
N GLN A 685 -21.79 55.15 73.00
CA GLN A 685 -21.70 55.11 74.47
C GLN A 685 -20.83 56.26 74.99
N ARG A 686 -19.70 56.52 74.33
CA ARG A 686 -18.79 57.63 74.64
C ARG A 686 -19.39 59.01 74.32
N SER A 687 -20.15 59.12 73.24
CA SER A 687 -20.91 60.34 72.89
C SER A 687 -22.18 60.51 73.74
N ARG A 688 -22.78 59.42 74.23
CA ARG A 688 -23.88 59.46 75.21
C ARG A 688 -23.37 59.80 76.62
N GLU A 689 -22.13 59.43 76.96
CA GLU A 689 -21.41 59.94 78.14
C GLU A 689 -21.02 61.42 78.00
N THR A 690 -20.87 61.94 76.76
CA THR A 690 -20.62 63.38 76.56
C THR A 690 -21.89 64.24 76.64
N TYR A 691 -23.08 63.63 76.60
CA TYR A 691 -24.37 64.33 76.59
C TYR A 691 -25.36 63.75 77.62
N SER A 692 -24.94 63.63 78.88
CA SER A 692 -25.90 63.63 80.00
C SER A 692 -25.31 64.21 81.29
N ARG A 693 -25.53 65.53 81.41
CA ARG A 693 -25.97 66.28 82.61
C ARG A 693 -24.89 66.88 83.54
N PRO A 694 -25.09 68.14 84.03
CA PRO A 694 -24.02 69.01 84.50
C PRO A 694 -23.79 68.99 86.02
N LEU A 695 -22.55 69.37 86.37
CA LEU A 695 -22.07 69.99 87.61
C LEU A 695 -22.96 69.85 88.86
N THR A 696 -22.54 68.99 89.79
CA THR A 696 -22.62 69.28 91.23
C THR A 696 -21.41 68.68 91.95
N SER A 697 -20.76 69.52 92.77
CA SER A 697 -19.90 69.19 93.91
C SER A 697 -18.74 68.23 93.64
N GLY A 698 -17.50 68.70 93.49
CA GLY A 698 -16.72 69.13 94.65
C GLY A 698 -15.94 67.93 95.21
N ILE A 699 -14.61 68.03 95.15
CA ILE A 699 -13.58 67.11 95.73
C ILE A 699 -13.04 66.06 94.75
N GLY A 700 -11.88 66.35 94.16
CA GLY A 700 -11.09 65.41 93.35
C GLY A 700 -10.04 66.07 92.44
N SER A 701 -9.39 67.14 92.89
CA SER A 701 -8.61 68.04 92.03
C SER A 701 -7.17 67.58 91.70
N ASP A 702 -6.64 66.53 92.34
CA ASP A 702 -5.20 66.22 92.23
C ASP A 702 -4.90 65.02 91.30
N ASP A 703 -5.76 64.00 91.27
CA ASP A 703 -5.57 62.79 90.44
C ASP A 703 -5.93 62.98 88.96
N GLN A 704 -6.78 63.95 88.64
CA GLN A 704 -7.19 64.23 87.26
C GLN A 704 -6.17 65.13 86.54
N TYR A 705 -5.59 66.10 87.24
CA TYR A 705 -4.48 66.91 86.73
C TYR A 705 -3.20 66.08 86.53
N ARG A 706 -2.91 65.13 87.45
CA ARG A 706 -1.79 64.18 87.27
C ARG A 706 -1.96 63.31 86.03
N ARG A 707 -3.15 62.74 85.81
CA ARG A 707 -3.42 61.91 84.63
C ARG A 707 -3.38 62.70 83.31
N GLU A 708 -3.86 63.94 83.30
CA GLU A 708 -3.71 64.81 82.13
C GLU A 708 -2.25 65.21 81.87
N GLN A 709 -1.46 65.44 82.93
CA GLN A 709 -0.04 65.76 82.81
C GLN A 709 0.80 64.55 82.34
N GLU A 710 0.47 63.34 82.78
CA GLU A 710 1.08 62.10 82.30
C GLU A 710 0.71 61.80 80.85
N ALA A 711 -0.55 62.00 80.46
CA ALA A 711 -0.99 61.86 79.07
C ALA A 711 -0.29 62.87 78.14
N LEU A 712 -0.07 64.11 78.59
CA LEU A 712 0.71 65.11 77.84
C LEU A 712 2.18 64.72 77.68
N LYS A 713 2.82 64.18 78.73
CA LYS A 713 4.20 63.67 78.65
C LYS A 713 4.33 62.48 77.71
N GLU A 714 3.36 61.58 77.73
CA GLU A 714 3.34 60.43 76.83
C GLU A 714 3.08 60.85 75.39
N ASN A 715 2.23 61.85 75.16
CA ASN A 715 2.01 62.42 73.84
C ASN A 715 3.27 63.11 73.28
N LEU A 716 4.01 63.84 74.13
CA LEU A 716 5.31 64.40 73.76
C LEU A 716 6.33 63.30 73.42
N ARG A 717 6.39 62.21 74.20
CA ARG A 717 7.25 61.06 73.90
C ARG A 717 6.89 60.41 72.56
N LEU A 718 5.61 60.16 72.33
CA LEU A 718 5.11 59.58 71.08
C LEU A 718 5.31 60.52 69.88
N SER A 719 5.28 61.84 70.10
CA SER A 719 5.59 62.84 69.07
C SER A 719 7.08 62.85 68.73
N THR A 720 7.97 62.75 69.72
CA THR A 720 9.42 62.63 69.47
C THR A 720 9.75 61.32 68.76
N GLU A 721 9.11 60.22 69.14
CA GLU A 721 9.26 58.92 68.48
C GLU A 721 8.70 58.95 67.06
N ASN A 722 7.59 59.67 66.81
CA ASN A 722 7.07 59.89 65.46
C ASN A 722 8.04 60.68 64.58
N ILE A 723 8.71 61.69 65.13
CA ILE A 723 9.71 62.48 64.39
C ILE A 723 10.93 61.64 64.08
N GLU A 724 11.40 60.83 65.03
CA GLU A 724 12.51 59.90 64.85
C GLU A 724 12.17 58.82 63.80
N LEU A 725 10.97 58.24 63.87
CA LEU A 725 10.50 57.29 62.86
C LEU A 725 10.38 57.93 61.48
N ARG A 726 9.90 59.18 61.39
CA ARG A 726 9.86 59.94 60.13
C ARG A 726 11.28 60.19 59.59
N PHE A 727 12.24 60.52 60.45
CA PHE A 727 13.63 60.70 60.05
C PHE A 727 14.25 59.40 59.53
N GLN A 728 14.00 58.27 60.21
CA GLN A 728 14.44 56.95 59.76
C GLN A 728 13.79 56.55 58.43
N LEU A 729 12.52 56.89 58.23
CA LEU A 729 11.79 56.64 56.98
C LEU A 729 12.32 57.52 55.84
N GLU A 730 12.62 58.79 56.11
CA GLU A 730 13.26 59.73 55.18
C GLU A 730 14.67 59.25 54.78
N GLN A 731 15.44 58.75 55.74
CA GLN A 731 16.78 58.20 55.50
C GLN A 731 16.71 56.90 54.68
N ALA A 732 15.79 55.99 55.03
CA ALA A 732 15.52 54.78 54.24
C ALA A 732 15.07 55.11 52.80
N ASN A 733 14.26 56.16 52.62
CA ASN A 733 13.82 56.63 51.29
C ASN A 733 14.96 57.25 50.47
N LYS A 734 15.98 57.84 51.10
CA LYS A 734 17.19 58.34 50.42
C LYS A 734 18.15 57.22 50.05
N ASP A 735 18.22 56.16 50.85
CA ASP A 735 19.07 54.99 50.59
C ASP A 735 18.41 53.98 49.63
N LEU A 736 17.09 53.99 49.49
CA LEU A 736 16.33 53.08 48.61
C LEU A 736 16.72 53.16 47.13
N PRO A 737 16.91 54.36 46.52
CA PRO A 737 17.35 54.48 45.13
C PRO A 737 18.76 53.91 44.94
N ARG A 738 19.69 54.21 45.85
CA ARG A 738 21.06 53.70 45.80
C ARG A 738 21.11 52.16 45.93
N LEU A 739 20.27 51.58 46.79
CA LEU A 739 20.13 50.13 46.91
C LEU A 739 19.43 49.53 45.69
N LYS A 740 18.45 50.22 45.08
CA LYS A 740 17.83 49.80 43.82
C LYS A 740 18.82 49.80 42.67
N ASP A 741 19.66 50.83 42.57
CA ASP A 741 20.71 50.94 41.55
C ASP A 741 21.75 49.84 41.76
N GLN A 742 22.20 49.59 43.00
CA GLN A 742 23.09 48.46 43.30
C GLN A 742 22.46 47.10 43.00
N VAL A 743 21.16 46.93 43.25
CA VAL A 743 20.41 45.72 42.86
C VAL A 743 20.23 45.64 41.35
N GLY A 744 20.11 46.77 40.66
CA GLY A 744 20.10 46.88 39.20
C GLY A 744 21.43 46.44 38.61
N ASP A 745 22.54 47.02 39.07
CA ASP A 745 23.90 46.66 38.69
C ASP A 745 24.20 45.19 39.02
N LEU A 746 23.76 44.70 40.18
CA LEU A 746 23.89 43.28 40.55
C LEU A 746 23.00 42.37 39.71
N LYS A 747 21.82 42.83 39.27
CA LYS A 747 20.95 42.09 38.35
C LYS A 747 21.54 42.06 36.94
N GLU A 748 22.10 43.15 36.45
CA GLU A 748 22.82 43.21 35.17
C GLU A 748 24.10 42.37 35.22
N MET A 749 24.87 42.44 36.30
CA MET A 749 25.97 41.52 36.54
C MET A 749 25.49 40.08 36.66
N CYS A 750 24.34 39.79 37.29
CA CYS A 750 23.76 38.44 37.34
C CYS A 750 23.26 37.98 35.97
N GLU A 751 22.74 38.85 35.12
CA GLU A 751 22.32 38.57 33.74
C GLU A 751 23.54 38.29 32.85
N LEU A 752 24.59 39.12 32.97
CA LEU A 752 25.88 38.91 32.30
C LEU A 752 26.55 37.63 32.80
N LEU A 753 26.56 37.38 34.11
CA LEU A 753 27.05 36.14 34.69
C LEU A 753 26.17 34.94 34.34
N LYS A 754 24.86 35.10 34.12
CA LYS A 754 23.99 34.03 33.60
C LYS A 754 24.27 33.74 32.13
N LYS A 755 24.57 34.76 31.33
CA LYS A 755 24.99 34.61 29.93
C LYS A 755 26.37 33.98 29.82
N GLU A 756 27.35 34.46 30.59
CA GLU A 756 28.65 33.82 30.72
C GLU A 756 28.55 32.44 31.33
N LYS A 757 27.71 32.20 32.34
CA LYS A 757 27.42 30.86 32.88
C LYS A 757 26.79 29.96 31.83
N ALA A 758 25.88 30.44 30.98
CA ALA A 758 25.32 29.63 29.90
C ALA A 758 26.39 29.33 28.82
N ASP A 759 27.29 30.27 28.54
CA ASP A 759 28.43 30.09 27.62
C ASP A 759 29.54 29.19 28.20
N VAL A 760 29.70 29.21 29.52
CA VAL A 760 30.61 28.37 30.30
C VAL A 760 30.02 26.99 30.55
N GLU A 761 28.71 26.84 30.78
CA GLU A 761 27.99 25.55 30.85
C GLU A 761 28.02 24.85 29.49
N ARG A 762 27.98 25.61 28.38
CA ARG A 762 28.24 25.10 27.03
C ARG A 762 29.70 24.65 26.82
N LYS A 763 30.65 25.13 27.64
CA LYS A 763 32.09 24.80 27.60
C LYS A 763 32.57 23.88 28.74
N LEU A 764 31.76 23.66 29.78
CA LEU A 764 32.02 22.85 30.98
C LEU A 764 31.01 21.70 31.15
N GLY A 765 30.46 21.21 30.03
CA GLY A 765 29.97 19.82 29.92
C GLY A 765 31.06 18.77 30.13
N SER A 766 32.28 19.19 30.48
CA SER A 766 33.36 18.35 30.97
C SER A 766 33.87 18.94 32.29
N ILE A 767 33.84 18.11 33.35
CA ILE A 767 34.43 18.32 34.69
C ILE A 767 33.47 18.88 35.77
N ARG A 768 32.85 17.90 36.46
CA ARG A 768 32.22 17.89 37.78
C ARG A 768 33.09 18.56 38.87
N GLY A 769 32.49 19.31 39.80
CA GLY A 769 33.02 19.44 41.16
C GLY A 769 32.70 20.70 41.95
N ALA A 770 31.99 20.53 43.06
CA ALA A 770 31.54 21.49 44.05
C ALA A 770 32.63 22.40 44.70
N GLY A 771 32.23 23.65 45.00
CA GLY A 771 31.94 24.04 46.38
C GLY A 771 32.92 24.96 47.16
N ARG A 772 32.35 26.11 47.60
CA ARG A 772 32.52 26.79 48.92
C ARG A 772 33.90 27.40 49.25
N SER A 773 34.08 28.38 50.13
CA SER A 773 33.27 29.34 50.92
C SER A 773 34.30 29.96 51.89
N GLY A 774 34.35 31.28 52.05
CA GLY A 774 35.21 31.94 53.04
C GLY A 774 34.40 32.62 54.14
N LYS A 775 34.45 32.09 55.37
CA LYS A 775 34.15 32.80 56.64
C LYS A 775 35.03 32.27 57.78
N THR A 776 35.30 33.12 58.76
CA THR A 776 36.47 33.14 59.67
C THR A 776 36.38 32.22 60.92
N VAL A 777 37.57 31.89 61.44
CA VAL A 777 37.86 30.87 62.49
C VAL A 777 37.03 30.94 63.79
N PRO A 778 36.70 32.12 64.36
CA PRO A 778 35.92 32.17 65.61
C PRO A 778 34.44 31.79 65.42
N GLU A 779 33.89 32.00 64.23
CA GLU A 779 32.54 31.54 63.87
C GLU A 779 32.53 30.03 63.60
N LEU A 780 33.63 29.49 63.09
CA LEU A 780 33.80 28.05 62.89
C LEU A 780 33.84 27.30 64.22
N GLU A 781 34.44 27.82 65.30
CA GLU A 781 34.46 27.12 66.60
C GLU A 781 33.08 27.07 67.27
N LYS A 782 32.31 28.16 67.20
CA LYS A 782 30.91 28.21 67.68
C LYS A 782 29.99 27.33 66.82
N THR A 783 30.21 27.34 65.51
CA THR A 783 29.52 26.47 64.57
C THR A 783 29.93 25.03 64.80
N ILE A 784 31.19 24.68 65.04
CA ILE A 784 31.66 23.32 65.33
C ILE A 784 31.06 22.81 66.64
N GLY A 785 30.89 23.63 67.68
CA GLY A 785 30.20 23.22 68.91
C GLY A 785 28.71 22.90 68.71
N LEU A 786 28.01 23.73 67.94
CA LEU A 786 26.61 23.48 67.55
C LEU A 786 26.50 22.33 66.56
N MET A 787 27.44 22.20 65.63
CA MET A 787 27.54 21.13 64.64
C MET A 787 27.94 19.82 65.31
N LYS A 788 28.70 19.80 66.41
CA LYS A 788 28.97 18.58 67.19
C LYS A 788 27.71 18.08 67.88
N LYS A 789 26.89 18.97 68.45
CA LYS A 789 25.59 18.62 69.04
C LYS A 789 24.56 18.22 68.00
N VAL A 790 24.54 18.88 66.84
CA VAL A 790 23.69 18.51 65.71
C VAL A 790 24.20 17.22 65.08
N VAL A 791 25.50 16.98 64.95
CA VAL A 791 26.08 15.74 64.44
C VAL A 791 25.86 14.60 65.43
N GLU A 792 25.99 14.78 66.73
CA GLU A 792 25.67 13.72 67.72
C GLU A 792 24.16 13.43 67.80
N ARG A 793 23.30 14.42 67.55
CA ARG A 793 21.84 14.26 67.47
C ARG A 793 21.43 13.61 66.15
N VAL A 794 22.03 14.01 65.04
CA VAL A 794 21.84 13.47 63.68
C VAL A 794 22.53 12.11 63.52
N GLN A 795 23.59 11.80 64.29
CA GLN A 795 24.21 10.47 64.35
C GLN A 795 23.39 9.53 65.21
N ARG A 796 22.76 10.01 66.31
CA ARG A 796 21.76 9.23 67.05
C ARG A 796 20.50 9.01 66.22
N GLU A 797 19.95 10.05 65.58
CA GLU A 797 18.84 9.91 64.63
C GLU A 797 19.23 9.07 63.40
N ASN A 798 20.46 9.11 62.89
CA ASN A 798 20.92 8.20 61.82
C ASN A 798 21.11 6.76 62.30
N GLU A 799 21.58 6.53 63.53
CA GLU A 799 21.69 5.18 64.11
C GLU A 799 20.30 4.59 64.40
N ASP A 800 19.35 5.43 64.81
CA ASP A 800 17.95 5.05 65.02
C ASP A 800 17.21 4.86 63.67
N LEU A 801 17.53 5.64 62.62
CA LEU A 801 17.06 5.45 61.24
C LEU A 801 17.73 4.27 60.52
N LYS A 802 18.95 3.86 60.93
CA LYS A 802 19.61 2.63 60.44
C LYS A 802 19.10 1.35 61.08
N LYS A 803 18.40 1.43 62.22
CA LYS A 803 17.87 0.28 62.97
C LYS A 803 16.36 0.08 62.84
N ALA A 804 15.64 1.02 62.21
CA ALA A 804 14.28 0.80 61.73
C ALA A 804 14.30 0.08 60.36
N PRO A 805 13.35 -0.82 60.06
CA PRO A 805 13.49 -1.84 59.02
C PRO A 805 13.52 -1.23 57.62
N ALA A 806 14.74 -1.05 57.10
CA ALA A 806 15.06 -0.73 55.71
C ALA A 806 14.57 -1.77 54.69
N VAL A 807 13.82 -2.81 55.08
CA VAL A 807 13.40 -3.89 54.18
C VAL A 807 12.20 -3.49 53.31
N VAL A 808 11.26 -2.66 53.78
CA VAL A 808 10.09 -2.28 52.97
C VAL A 808 10.38 -1.05 52.08
N SER A 809 11.24 -0.14 52.54
CA SER A 809 11.78 0.91 51.66
C SER A 809 12.84 0.35 50.71
N ASN A 810 13.72 -0.58 51.11
CA ASN A 810 14.60 -1.25 50.16
C ASN A 810 13.86 -2.21 49.26
N GLU A 811 12.72 -2.82 49.60
CA GLU A 811 11.95 -3.62 48.62
C GLU A 811 11.25 -2.73 47.61
N LYS A 812 10.68 -1.59 48.02
CA LYS A 812 10.15 -0.62 47.05
C LYS A 812 11.25 0.06 46.25
N LEU A 813 12.42 0.30 46.84
CA LEU A 813 13.57 0.93 46.17
C LEU A 813 14.31 -0.10 45.31
N LEU A 814 14.45 -1.36 45.72
CA LEU A 814 14.87 -2.50 44.86
C LEU A 814 13.83 -2.78 43.79
N GLY A 815 12.54 -2.64 44.08
CA GLY A 815 11.47 -2.78 43.11
C GLY A 815 11.54 -1.67 42.06
N LEU A 816 11.72 -0.41 42.48
CA LEU A 816 11.93 0.74 41.60
C LEU A 816 13.30 0.74 40.93
N GLU A 817 14.33 0.13 41.52
CA GLU A 817 15.65 -0.08 40.93
C GLU A 817 15.59 -1.22 39.92
N GLN A 818 14.91 -2.33 40.21
CA GLN A 818 14.66 -3.42 39.27
C GLN A 818 13.74 -2.96 38.14
N GLU A 819 12.75 -2.11 38.43
CA GLU A 819 11.88 -1.53 37.43
C GLU A 819 12.62 -0.45 36.63
N ASN A 820 13.46 0.39 37.23
CA ASN A 820 14.37 1.27 36.49
C ASN A 820 15.37 0.47 35.67
N GLU A 821 15.90 -0.63 36.18
CA GLU A 821 16.86 -1.46 35.46
C GLU A 821 16.16 -2.24 34.35
N ARG A 822 14.90 -2.65 34.56
CA ARG A 822 14.02 -3.22 33.53
C ARG A 822 13.67 -2.18 32.47
N LEU A 823 13.28 -0.97 32.84
CA LEU A 823 12.98 0.13 31.93
C LEU A 823 14.24 0.62 31.22
N LYS A 824 15.41 0.63 31.86
CA LYS A 824 16.71 0.87 31.21
C LYS A 824 17.04 -0.27 30.26
N SER A 825 16.81 -1.52 30.65
CA SER A 825 17.02 -2.69 29.78
C SER A 825 16.07 -2.67 28.59
N GLU A 826 14.82 -2.26 28.77
CA GLU A 826 13.81 -2.09 27.71
C GLU A 826 14.14 -0.89 26.83
N MET A 827 14.59 0.23 27.40
CA MET A 827 15.09 1.40 26.67
C MET A 827 16.36 1.05 25.88
N GLU A 828 17.27 0.27 26.45
CA GLU A 828 18.50 -0.15 25.78
C GLU A 828 18.22 -1.24 24.74
N LYS A 829 17.26 -2.14 24.98
CA LYS A 829 16.72 -3.06 23.96
C LYS A 829 16.03 -2.29 22.83
N MET A 830 15.24 -1.26 23.13
CA MET A 830 14.61 -0.40 22.14
C MET A 830 15.64 0.42 21.38
N LYS A 831 16.69 0.92 22.03
CA LYS A 831 17.83 1.57 21.34
C LYS A 831 18.67 0.61 20.53
N LEU A 832 18.88 -0.64 20.98
CA LEU A 832 19.55 -1.67 20.20
C LEU A 832 18.67 -2.15 19.05
N HIS A 833 17.36 -2.16 19.21
CA HIS A 833 16.41 -2.50 18.16
C HIS A 833 16.31 -1.37 17.13
N LEU A 834 16.18 -0.11 17.57
CA LEU A 834 16.24 1.08 16.71
C LEU A 834 17.62 1.22 16.07
N GLY A 835 18.69 1.01 16.83
CA GLY A 835 20.07 1.00 16.34
C GLY A 835 20.32 -0.14 15.36
N GLY A 836 19.73 -1.31 15.58
CA GLY A 836 19.75 -2.46 14.68
C GLY A 836 18.93 -2.22 13.41
N GLN A 837 17.74 -1.62 13.52
CA GLN A 837 16.92 -1.21 12.37
C GLN A 837 17.60 -0.10 11.56
N LEU A 838 18.21 0.88 12.22
CA LEU A 838 19.01 1.93 11.59
C LEU A 838 20.26 1.32 10.94
N SER A 839 20.97 0.41 11.62
CA SER A 839 22.12 -0.31 11.04
C SER A 839 21.71 -1.17 9.86
N MET A 840 20.57 -1.85 9.90
CA MET A 840 20.01 -2.60 8.77
C MET A 840 19.62 -1.66 7.62
N ARG A 841 19.06 -0.48 7.90
CA ARG A 841 18.79 0.54 6.87
C ARG A 841 20.06 1.14 6.30
N TYR A 842 21.09 1.39 7.10
CA TYR A 842 22.37 1.88 6.63
C TYR A 842 23.11 0.80 5.83
N GLU A 843 23.11 -0.45 6.28
CA GLU A 843 23.66 -1.59 5.54
C GLU A 843 22.89 -1.87 4.26
N SER A 844 21.56 -1.80 4.24
CA SER A 844 20.77 -1.98 3.02
C SER A 844 20.99 -0.83 2.04
N LYS A 845 21.10 0.41 2.54
CA LYS A 845 21.47 1.58 1.73
C LYS A 845 22.90 1.49 1.21
N THR A 846 23.83 0.96 2.00
CA THR A 846 25.24 0.77 1.62
C THR A 846 25.38 -0.38 0.63
N LYS A 847 24.69 -1.51 0.83
CA LYS A 847 24.60 -2.61 -0.15
C LYS A 847 23.91 -2.18 -1.43
N GLY A 848 22.88 -1.33 -1.34
CA GLY A 848 22.26 -0.70 -2.51
C GLY A 848 23.23 0.20 -3.26
N MET A 849 24.00 1.02 -2.55
CA MET A 849 25.06 1.86 -3.12
C MET A 849 26.19 1.02 -3.73
N GLU A 850 26.66 -0.04 -3.07
CA GLU A 850 27.67 -0.96 -3.59
C GLU A 850 27.18 -1.69 -4.85
N LYS A 851 25.92 -2.12 -4.87
CA LYS A 851 25.28 -2.67 -6.08
C LYS A 851 25.28 -1.64 -7.20
N VAL A 852 24.86 -0.40 -6.95
CA VAL A 852 24.87 0.68 -7.95
C VAL A 852 26.29 1.02 -8.42
N ILE A 853 27.30 0.96 -7.54
CA ILE A 853 28.72 1.15 -7.90
C ILE A 853 29.22 0.00 -8.77
N SER A 854 28.90 -1.25 -8.41
CA SER A 854 29.27 -2.44 -9.20
C SER A 854 28.56 -2.49 -10.56
N GLU A 855 27.30 -2.06 -10.61
CA GLU A 855 26.51 -1.88 -11.83
C GLU A 855 27.10 -0.77 -12.68
N ASN A 856 27.49 0.36 -12.09
CA ASN A 856 28.20 1.44 -12.79
C ASN A 856 29.56 0.97 -13.32
N GLU A 857 30.32 0.17 -12.57
CA GLU A 857 31.57 -0.40 -13.07
C GLU A 857 31.34 -1.42 -14.19
N ARG A 858 30.27 -2.21 -14.11
CA ARG A 858 29.85 -3.13 -15.17
C ARG A 858 29.47 -2.37 -16.43
N LEU A 859 28.61 -1.35 -16.31
CA LEU A 859 28.19 -0.47 -17.40
C LEU A 859 29.37 0.30 -17.99
N ARG A 860 30.33 0.77 -17.19
CA ARG A 860 31.57 1.38 -17.71
C ARG A 860 32.42 0.39 -18.51
N LYS A 861 32.52 -0.87 -18.06
CA LYS A 861 33.22 -1.93 -18.81
C LYS A 861 32.48 -2.29 -20.10
N GLU A 862 31.16 -2.30 -20.08
CA GLU A 862 30.33 -2.54 -21.26
C GLU A 862 30.40 -1.38 -22.25
N LEU A 863 30.29 -0.13 -21.80
CA LEU A 863 30.50 1.06 -22.62
C LEU A 863 31.90 1.08 -23.26
N LYS A 864 32.92 0.63 -22.52
CA LYS A 864 34.27 0.50 -23.09
C LYS A 864 34.37 -0.60 -24.13
N LYS A 865 33.74 -1.77 -23.90
CA LYS A 865 33.66 -2.86 -24.90
C LYS A 865 32.87 -2.45 -26.14
N GLU A 866 31.77 -1.72 -25.96
CA GLU A 866 30.94 -1.12 -27.01
C GLU A 866 31.79 -0.15 -27.83
N ALA A 867 32.53 0.76 -27.19
CA ALA A 867 33.43 1.70 -27.86
C ALA A 867 34.54 0.98 -28.64
N ASP A 868 35.18 -0.04 -28.05
CA ASP A 868 36.21 -0.86 -28.72
C ASP A 868 35.61 -1.66 -29.89
N SER A 869 34.36 -2.13 -29.78
CA SER A 869 33.64 -2.80 -30.87
C SER A 869 33.25 -1.84 -31.99
N GLY A 870 32.85 -0.62 -31.65
CA GLY A 870 32.55 0.46 -32.58
C GLY A 870 33.80 0.91 -33.35
N GLU A 871 34.97 0.94 -32.69
CA GLU A 871 36.25 1.20 -33.36
C GLU A 871 36.64 0.06 -34.30
N LYS A 872 36.45 -1.20 -33.89
CA LYS A 872 36.68 -2.36 -34.77
C LYS A 872 35.76 -2.34 -35.99
N LEU A 873 34.48 -1.99 -35.81
CA LEU A 873 33.52 -1.84 -36.90
C LEU A 873 33.88 -0.66 -37.80
N ARG A 874 34.36 0.45 -37.26
CA ARG A 874 34.87 1.60 -38.03
C ARG A 874 36.06 1.21 -38.90
N ILE A 875 37.02 0.47 -38.34
CA ILE A 875 38.18 -0.06 -39.09
C ILE A 875 37.71 -1.05 -40.17
N ALA A 876 36.78 -1.95 -39.85
CA ALA A 876 36.23 -2.90 -40.82
C ALA A 876 35.47 -2.19 -41.95
N LYS A 877 34.68 -1.15 -41.64
CA LYS A 877 34.00 -0.31 -42.63
C LYS A 877 35.01 0.38 -43.55
N ASN A 878 36.05 1.00 -43.00
CA ASN A 878 37.09 1.66 -43.80
C ASN A 878 37.84 0.64 -44.69
N ASN A 879 38.13 -0.56 -44.18
CA ASN A 879 38.73 -1.64 -44.97
C ASN A 879 37.81 -2.12 -46.10
N LEU A 880 36.49 -2.21 -45.85
CA LEU A 880 35.51 -2.54 -46.88
C LEU A 880 35.36 -1.42 -47.91
N GLU A 881 35.39 -0.15 -47.50
CA GLU A 881 35.40 1.00 -48.41
C GLU A 881 36.65 0.97 -49.31
N ILE A 882 37.84 0.74 -48.74
CA ILE A 882 39.08 0.57 -49.52
C ILE A 882 38.99 -0.63 -50.49
N LEU A 883 38.38 -1.74 -50.06
CA LEU A 883 38.17 -2.90 -50.94
C LEU A 883 37.17 -2.57 -52.06
N ASN A 884 36.11 -1.82 -51.75
CA ASN A 884 35.09 -1.41 -52.70
C ASN A 884 35.66 -0.42 -53.72
N GLU A 885 36.50 0.53 -53.29
CA GLU A 885 37.27 1.42 -54.16
C GLU A 885 38.16 0.60 -55.12
N LYS A 886 38.88 -0.40 -54.60
CA LYS A 886 39.71 -1.31 -55.42
C LYS A 886 38.88 -2.12 -56.41
N LEU A 887 37.74 -2.67 -55.99
CA LEU A 887 36.82 -3.40 -56.87
C LEU A 887 36.22 -2.48 -57.93
N THR A 888 35.91 -1.23 -57.57
CA THR A 888 35.39 -0.22 -58.50
C THR A 888 36.44 0.13 -59.55
N VAL A 889 37.71 0.33 -59.17
CA VAL A 889 38.81 0.54 -60.11
C VAL A 889 39.01 -0.68 -61.02
N GLN A 890 38.90 -1.91 -60.50
CA GLN A 890 38.95 -3.13 -61.32
C GLN A 890 37.75 -3.23 -62.27
N LEU A 891 36.55 -2.81 -61.84
CA LEU A 891 35.36 -2.74 -62.67
C LEU A 891 35.53 -1.72 -63.79
N GLU A 892 36.08 -0.55 -63.49
CA GLU A 892 36.39 0.46 -64.51
C GLU A 892 37.46 -0.01 -65.50
N GLU A 893 38.50 -0.71 -65.04
CA GLU A 893 39.49 -1.32 -65.92
C GLU A 893 38.90 -2.43 -66.80
N THR A 894 38.03 -3.29 -66.25
CA THR A 894 37.38 -4.36 -67.02
C THR A 894 36.36 -3.79 -68.00
N VAL A 895 35.64 -2.72 -67.64
CA VAL A 895 34.77 -1.97 -68.56
C VAL A 895 35.58 -1.28 -69.65
N LYS A 896 36.76 -0.73 -69.33
CA LYS A 896 37.68 -0.18 -70.35
C LYS A 896 38.22 -1.28 -71.27
N ARG A 897 38.54 -2.47 -70.75
CA ARG A 897 38.95 -3.65 -71.55
C ARG A 897 37.80 -4.21 -72.39
N LEU A 898 36.58 -4.23 -71.87
CA LEU A 898 35.38 -4.62 -72.62
C LEU A 898 35.06 -3.62 -73.72
N LYS A 899 35.18 -2.31 -73.48
CA LYS A 899 35.03 -1.28 -74.52
C LYS A 899 36.12 -1.37 -75.60
N LEU A 900 37.34 -1.74 -75.22
CA LEU A 900 38.42 -2.05 -76.17
C LEU A 900 38.13 -3.34 -76.96
N ALA A 901 37.56 -4.37 -76.32
CA ALA A 901 37.17 -5.62 -76.96
C ALA A 901 35.92 -5.50 -77.85
N GLU A 902 34.96 -4.64 -77.48
CA GLU A 902 33.77 -4.31 -78.29
C GLU A 902 34.13 -3.51 -79.54
N SER A 903 35.28 -2.81 -79.55
CA SER A 903 35.80 -2.15 -80.75
C SER A 903 36.55 -3.08 -81.72
N GLN A 904 36.70 -4.36 -81.37
CA GLN A 904 37.38 -5.38 -82.18
C GLN A 904 36.66 -6.72 -82.14
N PHE A 905 35.39 -6.84 -82.53
CA PHE A 905 34.85 -8.13 -83.01
C PHE A 905 33.56 -7.89 -83.82
N ASP A 906 33.74 -7.62 -85.11
CA ASP A 906 32.71 -7.79 -86.13
C ASP A 906 33.13 -8.99 -86.99
N GLY A 907 32.28 -10.01 -87.04
CA GLY A 907 32.41 -11.19 -87.91
C GLY A 907 33.21 -12.39 -87.37
N ALA A 908 32.51 -13.45 -86.96
CA ALA A 908 32.67 -14.84 -87.45
C ALA A 908 32.04 -15.89 -86.50
N ASP A 909 31.50 -16.94 -87.12
CA ASP A 909 30.71 -18.06 -86.62
C ASP A 909 31.23 -18.85 -85.40
N GLY A 910 30.29 -19.49 -84.68
CA GLY A 910 30.61 -20.48 -83.65
C GLY A 910 29.40 -21.10 -82.94
N LYS A 911 28.54 -21.85 -83.66
CA LYS A 911 27.49 -22.72 -83.11
C LYS A 911 28.13 -23.84 -82.26
N SER A 912 27.83 -23.97 -80.95
CA SER A 912 27.75 -25.28 -80.22
C SER A 912 27.47 -25.20 -78.69
N TRP A 913 26.63 -24.28 -78.18
CA TRP A 913 26.22 -24.34 -76.74
C TRP A 913 24.74 -24.02 -76.43
N LYS A 914 23.91 -23.78 -77.46
CA LYS A 914 22.51 -23.34 -77.27
C LYS A 914 21.45 -24.45 -77.10
N SER A 915 21.80 -25.74 -77.17
CA SER A 915 20.79 -26.82 -77.32
C SER A 915 20.30 -27.46 -76.00
N VAL A 916 21.07 -27.40 -74.90
CA VAL A 916 20.71 -28.09 -73.64
C VAL A 916 20.04 -27.17 -72.62
N ALA A 917 20.41 -25.89 -72.58
CA ALA A 917 19.78 -24.91 -71.70
C ALA A 917 18.35 -24.55 -72.18
N ALA A 918 18.12 -24.48 -73.49
CA ALA A 918 16.81 -24.09 -74.04
C ALA A 918 15.67 -25.08 -73.69
N ARG A 919 15.95 -26.39 -73.63
CA ARG A 919 14.92 -27.40 -73.37
C ARG A 919 14.47 -27.49 -71.91
N MET A 920 15.35 -27.30 -70.93
CA MET A 920 14.97 -27.30 -69.50
C MET A 920 14.20 -26.04 -69.08
N HIS A 921 14.54 -24.89 -69.66
CA HIS A 921 13.79 -23.66 -69.39
C HIS A 921 12.40 -23.69 -70.03
N GLU A 922 12.25 -24.36 -71.17
CA GLU A 922 10.97 -24.47 -71.87
C GLU A 922 9.95 -25.40 -71.18
N THR A 923 10.40 -26.46 -70.49
CA THR A 923 9.47 -27.34 -69.72
C THR A 923 9.00 -26.68 -68.43
N LYS A 924 9.90 -25.97 -67.74
CA LYS A 924 9.59 -25.25 -66.49
C LYS A 924 8.71 -24.03 -66.75
N MET A 925 8.86 -23.38 -67.92
CA MET A 925 7.97 -22.31 -68.37
C MET A 925 6.55 -22.81 -68.64
N LYS A 926 6.38 -23.97 -69.29
CA LYS A 926 5.05 -24.54 -69.57
C LYS A 926 4.28 -24.97 -68.31
N GLU A 927 4.97 -25.45 -67.28
CA GLU A 927 4.34 -25.73 -65.98
C GLU A 927 3.94 -24.45 -65.25
N MET A 928 4.82 -23.44 -65.22
CA MET A 928 4.48 -22.13 -64.65
C MET A 928 3.36 -21.44 -65.41
N GLU A 929 3.27 -21.60 -66.73
CA GLU A 929 2.18 -21.05 -67.55
C GLU A 929 0.85 -21.74 -67.30
N MET A 930 0.85 -23.06 -67.09
CA MET A 930 -0.36 -23.79 -66.73
C MET A 930 -0.83 -23.45 -65.32
N ASP A 931 0.09 -23.26 -64.38
CA ASP A 931 -0.22 -22.81 -63.02
C ASP A 931 -0.64 -21.34 -62.96
N ILE A 932 -0.05 -20.48 -63.78
CA ILE A 932 -0.48 -19.09 -63.94
C ILE A 932 -1.86 -19.06 -64.62
N ALA A 933 -2.15 -19.92 -65.60
CA ALA A 933 -3.47 -20.00 -66.20
C ALA A 933 -4.53 -20.49 -65.18
N LYS A 934 -4.23 -21.50 -64.37
CA LYS A 934 -5.12 -21.96 -63.28
C LYS A 934 -5.30 -20.93 -62.17
N LYS A 935 -4.23 -20.22 -61.80
CA LYS A 935 -4.29 -19.13 -60.80
C LYS A 935 -5.00 -17.90 -61.36
N THR A 936 -4.82 -17.58 -62.64
CA THR A 936 -5.55 -16.50 -63.32
C THR A 936 -7.02 -16.84 -63.42
N GLN A 937 -7.37 -18.10 -63.73
CA GLN A 937 -8.75 -18.59 -63.72
C GLN A 937 -9.35 -18.52 -62.31
N SER A 938 -8.60 -18.96 -61.29
CA SER A 938 -9.02 -18.86 -59.88
C SER A 938 -9.18 -17.41 -59.42
N ILE A 939 -8.32 -16.50 -59.89
CA ILE A 939 -8.42 -15.06 -59.61
C ILE A 939 -9.62 -14.45 -60.35
N THR A 940 -9.92 -14.86 -61.58
CA THR A 940 -11.14 -14.40 -62.28
C THR A 940 -12.39 -14.94 -61.61
N ASP A 941 -12.35 -16.17 -61.11
CA ASP A 941 -13.46 -16.76 -60.35
C ASP A 941 -13.64 -16.10 -58.99
N LEU A 942 -12.55 -15.77 -58.28
CA LEU A 942 -12.58 -14.98 -57.06
C LEU A 942 -13.02 -13.54 -57.30
N LYS A 943 -12.62 -12.90 -58.40
CA LYS A 943 -13.11 -11.56 -58.79
C LYS A 943 -14.59 -11.59 -59.13
N ARG A 944 -15.07 -12.63 -59.81
CA ARG A 944 -16.50 -12.84 -60.08
C ARG A 944 -17.26 -13.07 -58.78
N LEU A 945 -16.76 -13.91 -57.86
CA LEU A 945 -17.38 -14.12 -56.55
C LEU A 945 -17.36 -12.86 -55.68
N LEU A 946 -16.30 -12.04 -55.78
CA LEU A 946 -16.22 -10.76 -55.10
C LEU A 946 -17.21 -9.77 -55.71
N GLN A 947 -17.35 -9.75 -57.04
CA GLN A 947 -18.32 -8.90 -57.72
C GLN A 947 -19.76 -9.33 -57.38
N GLU A 948 -20.06 -10.62 -57.38
CA GLU A 948 -21.33 -11.18 -56.92
C GLU A 948 -21.58 -10.91 -55.43
N ALA A 949 -20.52 -10.88 -54.61
CA ALA A 949 -20.62 -10.50 -53.20
C ALA A 949 -20.91 -9.00 -53.03
N THR A 950 -20.26 -8.14 -53.81
CA THR A 950 -20.55 -6.70 -53.81
C THR A 950 -21.92 -6.39 -54.41
N GLU A 951 -22.39 -7.17 -55.40
CA GLU A 951 -23.75 -7.05 -55.94
C GLU A 951 -24.78 -7.59 -54.94
N ARG A 952 -24.48 -8.65 -54.19
CA ARG A 952 -25.31 -9.13 -53.07
C ARG A 952 -25.36 -8.13 -51.92
N GLU A 953 -24.24 -7.53 -51.57
CA GLU A 953 -24.14 -6.47 -50.56
C GLU A 953 -24.90 -5.22 -51.03
N HIS A 954 -24.71 -4.79 -52.27
CA HIS A 954 -25.45 -3.67 -52.85
C HIS A 954 -26.96 -3.95 -52.94
N ASN A 955 -27.37 -5.17 -53.28
CA ASN A 955 -28.78 -5.57 -53.28
C ASN A 955 -29.33 -5.67 -51.84
N ALA A 956 -28.52 -6.12 -50.87
CA ALA A 956 -28.90 -6.13 -49.46
C ALA A 956 -29.04 -4.70 -48.91
N ASP A 957 -28.14 -3.79 -49.29
CA ASP A 957 -28.19 -2.37 -48.96
C ASP A 957 -29.39 -1.70 -49.61
N LYS A 958 -29.69 -2.03 -50.87
CA LYS A 958 -30.90 -1.55 -51.55
C LYS A 958 -32.17 -2.08 -50.88
N ASN A 959 -32.20 -3.35 -50.50
CA ASN A 959 -33.31 -3.91 -49.72
C ASN A 959 -33.41 -3.27 -48.33
N LEU A 960 -32.28 -2.93 -47.70
CA LEU A 960 -32.24 -2.19 -46.43
C LEU A 960 -32.75 -0.76 -46.59
N GLN A 961 -32.43 -0.12 -47.72
CA GLN A 961 -32.93 1.20 -48.10
C GLN A 961 -34.44 1.14 -48.34
N ASP A 962 -34.91 0.16 -49.12
CA ASP A 962 -36.33 -0.06 -49.40
C ASP A 962 -37.11 -0.39 -48.11
N LEU A 963 -36.53 -1.17 -47.20
CA LEU A 963 -37.11 -1.45 -45.88
C LEU A 963 -37.11 -0.22 -44.98
N LYS A 964 -36.06 0.62 -45.04
CA LYS A 964 -36.03 1.92 -44.34
C LYS A 964 -37.09 2.86 -44.88
N GLU A 965 -37.26 2.94 -46.20
CA GLU A 965 -38.32 3.73 -46.85
C GLU A 965 -39.71 3.18 -46.51
N GLN A 966 -39.89 1.86 -46.42
CA GLN A 966 -41.13 1.25 -45.93
C GLN A 966 -41.38 1.57 -44.45
N ILE A 967 -40.35 1.60 -43.61
CA ILE A 967 -40.45 2.00 -42.20
C ILE A 967 -40.75 3.51 -42.08
N GLU A 968 -40.18 4.35 -42.93
CA GLU A 968 -40.46 5.79 -43.01
C GLU A 968 -41.93 6.04 -43.44
N LEU A 969 -42.42 5.26 -44.41
CA LEU A 969 -43.83 5.28 -44.83
C LEU A 969 -44.78 4.75 -43.74
N LEU A 970 -44.36 3.76 -42.95
CA LEU A 970 -45.11 3.26 -41.80
C LEU A 970 -45.09 4.22 -40.60
N LYS A 971 -44.04 5.06 -40.46
CA LYS A 971 -43.96 6.14 -39.45
C LYS A 971 -44.86 7.33 -39.76
N HIS A 972 -45.36 7.47 -40.99
CA HIS A 972 -46.31 8.52 -41.38
C HIS A 972 -47.78 8.12 -41.29
N PHE A 973 -48.12 6.97 -40.70
CA PHE A 973 -49.50 6.69 -40.30
C PHE A 973 -49.79 7.33 -38.93
N PRO A 974 -50.81 8.20 -38.81
CA PRO A 974 -51.15 8.79 -37.52
C PRO A 974 -51.63 7.69 -36.57
N GLU A 975 -50.91 7.48 -35.47
CA GLU A 975 -51.42 6.86 -34.24
C GLU A 975 -52.44 7.80 -33.60
N GLY A 976 -53.61 7.88 -34.24
CA GLY A 976 -54.76 8.65 -33.82
C GLY A 976 -56.01 7.80 -33.94
N ALA A 977 -56.39 7.17 -32.83
CA ALA A 977 -57.71 6.61 -32.53
C ALA A 977 -58.31 5.61 -33.56
N ARG A 978 -57.87 4.35 -33.52
CA ARG A 978 -58.65 3.24 -34.11
C ARG A 978 -59.69 2.77 -33.09
N THR A 979 -60.95 3.13 -33.32
CA THR A 979 -62.11 2.67 -32.55
C THR A 979 -62.33 1.17 -32.72
N GLU A 980 -62.95 0.55 -31.70
CA GLU A 980 -63.23 -0.89 -31.54
C GLU A 980 -63.92 -1.56 -32.76
N GLN A 981 -64.62 -0.79 -33.59
CA GLN A 981 -65.21 -1.26 -34.86
C GLN A 981 -64.18 -1.56 -35.95
N SER A 982 -63.00 -0.94 -35.93
CA SER A 982 -61.91 -1.23 -36.88
C SER A 982 -61.30 -2.62 -36.59
N LEU A 983 -61.08 -2.92 -35.31
CA LEU A 983 -60.54 -4.20 -34.84
C LEU A 983 -61.49 -5.37 -35.16
N MET A 984 -62.81 -5.17 -35.04
CA MET A 984 -63.78 -6.21 -35.40
C MET A 984 -63.75 -6.55 -36.89
N ARG A 985 -63.55 -5.58 -37.79
CA ARG A 985 -63.44 -5.85 -39.23
C ARG A 985 -62.15 -6.58 -39.59
N GLU A 986 -61.03 -6.22 -38.95
CA GLU A 986 -59.74 -6.90 -39.14
C GLU A 986 -59.79 -8.35 -38.62
N LEU A 987 -60.43 -8.61 -37.47
CA LEU A 987 -60.65 -9.96 -36.96
C LEU A 987 -61.56 -10.82 -37.87
N GLN A 988 -62.54 -10.20 -38.52
CA GLN A 988 -63.44 -10.88 -39.43
C GLN A 988 -62.77 -11.21 -40.77
N LEU A 989 -61.90 -10.32 -41.26
CA LEU A 989 -61.01 -10.58 -42.40
C LEU A 989 -60.01 -11.70 -42.10
N LEU A 990 -59.41 -11.69 -40.90
CA LEU A 990 -58.49 -12.74 -40.45
C LEU A 990 -59.16 -14.12 -40.30
N ARG A 991 -60.44 -14.16 -39.89
CA ARG A 991 -61.21 -15.41 -39.86
C ARG A 991 -61.50 -15.96 -41.25
N LEU A 992 -61.76 -15.08 -42.22
CA LEU A 992 -62.02 -15.48 -43.61
C LEU A 992 -60.75 -15.98 -44.31
N THR A 993 -59.60 -15.35 -44.04
CA THR A 993 -58.31 -15.83 -44.55
C THR A 993 -57.89 -17.15 -43.91
N ASN A 994 -58.09 -17.33 -42.60
CA ASN A 994 -57.82 -18.63 -41.96
C ASN A 994 -58.72 -19.75 -42.50
N ASN A 995 -60.01 -19.50 -42.74
CA ASN A 995 -60.89 -20.50 -43.34
C ASN A 995 -60.45 -20.89 -44.76
N ARG A 996 -59.90 -19.94 -45.52
CA ARG A 996 -59.38 -20.20 -46.87
C ARG A 996 -58.11 -21.04 -46.83
N LEU A 997 -57.20 -20.74 -45.90
CA LEU A 997 -55.98 -21.50 -45.69
C LEU A 997 -56.25 -22.90 -45.12
N GLU A 998 -57.27 -23.08 -44.28
CA GLU A 998 -57.68 -24.41 -43.80
C GLU A 998 -58.27 -25.28 -44.92
N LYS A 999 -59.02 -24.69 -45.86
CA LYS A 999 -59.50 -25.42 -47.05
C LYS A 999 -58.35 -25.79 -47.98
N GLU A 1000 -57.42 -24.88 -48.24
CA GLU A 1000 -56.22 -25.17 -49.05
C GLU A 1000 -55.33 -26.24 -48.38
N LYS A 1001 -55.24 -26.24 -47.05
CA LYS A 1001 -54.56 -27.30 -46.29
C LYS A 1001 -55.25 -28.66 -46.40
N ALA A 1002 -56.59 -28.70 -46.37
CA ALA A 1002 -57.35 -29.93 -46.55
C ALA A 1002 -57.24 -30.48 -47.98
N GLU A 1003 -57.21 -29.60 -48.99
CA GLU A 1003 -57.01 -29.97 -50.40
C GLU A 1003 -55.58 -30.49 -50.64
N LEU A 1004 -54.56 -29.86 -50.03
CA LEU A 1004 -53.18 -30.35 -50.09
C LEU A 1004 -52.98 -31.68 -49.35
N ALA A 1005 -53.69 -31.91 -48.24
CA ALA A 1005 -53.66 -33.18 -47.53
C ALA A 1005 -54.27 -34.31 -48.38
N HIS A 1006 -55.38 -34.04 -49.08
CA HIS A 1006 -55.96 -34.99 -50.03
C HIS A 1006 -55.02 -35.31 -51.20
N GLN A 1007 -54.33 -34.31 -51.75
CA GLN A 1007 -53.35 -34.53 -52.82
C GLN A 1007 -52.17 -35.40 -52.35
N VAL A 1008 -51.67 -35.20 -51.13
CA VAL A 1008 -50.57 -36.01 -50.58
C VAL A 1008 -50.99 -37.48 -50.34
N GLU A 1009 -52.24 -37.71 -49.94
CA GLU A 1009 -52.79 -39.07 -49.80
C GLU A 1009 -52.93 -39.76 -51.17
N ASP A 1010 -53.36 -39.02 -52.20
CA ASP A 1010 -53.44 -39.52 -53.58
C ASP A 1010 -52.06 -39.81 -54.19
N TYR A 1011 -51.03 -38.99 -53.89
CA TYR A 1011 -49.65 -39.23 -54.32
C TYR A 1011 -49.03 -40.46 -53.63
N LYS A 1012 -49.37 -40.74 -52.37
CA LYS A 1012 -48.95 -41.97 -51.69
C LYS A 1012 -49.54 -43.24 -52.31
N HIS A 1013 -50.78 -43.17 -52.79
CA HIS A 1013 -51.41 -44.29 -53.48
C HIS A 1013 -50.85 -44.54 -54.89
N HIS A 1014 -50.28 -43.53 -55.55
CA HIS A 1014 -49.69 -43.67 -56.89
C HIS A 1014 -48.27 -44.29 -56.91
N ILE A 1015 -47.52 -44.21 -55.80
CA ILE A 1015 -46.13 -44.72 -55.72
C ILE A 1015 -46.05 -46.27 -55.68
N HIS A 1016 -47.15 -46.98 -55.39
CA HIS A 1016 -47.13 -48.44 -55.24
C HIS A 1016 -47.42 -49.27 -56.50
N THR A 1017 -47.62 -48.68 -57.69
CA THR A 1017 -48.27 -49.45 -58.79
C THR A 1017 -47.51 -49.64 -60.12
N TYR A 1018 -46.33 -49.06 -60.41
CA TYR A 1018 -45.68 -49.33 -61.71
C TYR A 1018 -44.15 -49.40 -61.70
N THR A 1019 -43.62 -50.59 -61.46
CA THR A 1019 -42.51 -51.15 -62.24
C THR A 1019 -43.07 -51.73 -63.54
N SER A 1020 -42.75 -51.15 -64.70
CA SER A 1020 -42.48 -51.84 -65.98
C SER A 1020 -42.71 -50.92 -67.18
N GLU A 1021 -41.69 -50.88 -68.06
CA GLU A 1021 -41.67 -50.46 -69.47
C GLU A 1021 -41.98 -48.99 -69.84
N GLY A 1022 -41.02 -48.36 -70.56
CA GLY A 1022 -41.23 -47.09 -71.26
C GLY A 1022 -41.99 -47.26 -72.59
N PRO A 1023 -42.06 -46.26 -73.49
CA PRO A 1023 -41.53 -44.89 -73.43
C PRO A 1023 -42.57 -43.79 -73.75
N ALA A 1024 -42.10 -42.54 -73.68
CA ALA A 1024 -42.57 -41.33 -74.39
C ALA A 1024 -43.48 -40.32 -73.66
N ALA A 1025 -43.01 -39.07 -73.76
CA ALA A 1025 -43.72 -37.79 -73.69
C ALA A 1025 -44.14 -37.24 -72.31
N GLY A 1026 -43.29 -36.34 -71.79
CA GLY A 1026 -43.69 -34.94 -71.64
C GLY A 1026 -44.09 -34.43 -70.24
N HIS A 1027 -43.14 -33.71 -69.63
CA HIS A 1027 -43.37 -32.44 -68.91
C HIS A 1027 -43.73 -32.40 -67.40
N ASP A 1028 -43.23 -33.29 -66.53
CA ASP A 1028 -43.35 -33.05 -65.07
C ASP A 1028 -42.24 -33.64 -64.16
N GLU A 1029 -40.99 -33.72 -64.63
CA GLU A 1029 -39.89 -34.37 -63.89
C GLU A 1029 -38.97 -33.42 -63.08
N ILE A 1030 -39.27 -32.12 -63.01
CA ILE A 1030 -38.36 -31.12 -62.41
C ILE A 1030 -38.65 -30.85 -60.92
N VAL A 1031 -39.89 -31.04 -60.44
CA VAL A 1031 -40.26 -30.65 -59.06
C VAL A 1031 -40.03 -31.76 -58.02
N GLU A 1032 -40.10 -33.04 -58.42
CA GLU A 1032 -39.82 -34.19 -57.54
C GLU A 1032 -38.32 -34.35 -57.26
N LYS A 1033 -37.46 -34.03 -58.24
CA LYS A 1033 -36.00 -34.08 -58.09
C LYS A 1033 -35.48 -33.04 -57.10
N ASP A 1034 -36.07 -31.84 -57.12
CA ASP A 1034 -35.71 -30.73 -56.22
C ASP A 1034 -36.08 -30.98 -54.74
N LYS A 1035 -37.10 -31.79 -54.46
CA LYS A 1035 -37.47 -32.17 -53.08
C LYS A 1035 -36.61 -33.30 -52.54
N ASN A 1036 -36.26 -34.27 -53.39
CA ASN A 1036 -35.36 -35.37 -53.02
C ASN A 1036 -33.91 -34.86 -52.83
N ASP A 1037 -33.48 -33.91 -53.66
CA ASP A 1037 -32.20 -33.23 -53.50
C ASP A 1037 -32.17 -32.40 -52.20
N LYS A 1038 -33.25 -31.69 -51.84
CA LYS A 1038 -33.33 -30.96 -50.55
C LYS A 1038 -33.25 -31.88 -49.32
N LEU A 1039 -33.92 -33.02 -49.33
CA LEU A 1039 -33.84 -34.01 -48.24
C LEU A 1039 -32.45 -34.66 -48.15
N MET A 1040 -31.82 -34.95 -49.30
CA MET A 1040 -30.42 -35.41 -49.33
C MET A 1040 -29.45 -34.35 -48.83
N THR A 1041 -29.73 -33.07 -49.09
CA THR A 1041 -28.93 -31.94 -48.57
C THR A 1041 -29.10 -31.80 -47.06
N GLU A 1042 -30.32 -31.90 -46.52
CA GLU A 1042 -30.57 -31.86 -45.07
C GLU A 1042 -29.95 -33.06 -44.34
N VAL A 1043 -30.00 -34.27 -44.92
CA VAL A 1043 -29.35 -35.46 -44.32
C VAL A 1043 -27.83 -35.32 -44.34
N ALA A 1044 -27.25 -34.80 -45.43
CA ALA A 1044 -25.83 -34.51 -45.51
C ALA A 1044 -25.43 -33.42 -44.50
N ASP A 1045 -26.21 -32.35 -44.37
CA ASP A 1045 -25.96 -31.27 -43.41
C ASP A 1045 -26.06 -31.77 -41.96
N LEU A 1046 -27.05 -32.62 -41.64
CA LEU A 1046 -27.18 -33.24 -40.32
C LEU A 1046 -26.04 -34.23 -40.01
N GLN A 1047 -25.57 -35.00 -41.00
CA GLN A 1047 -24.37 -35.82 -40.84
C GLN A 1047 -23.11 -34.98 -40.61
N THR A 1048 -22.97 -33.87 -41.34
CA THR A 1048 -21.84 -32.95 -41.19
C THR A 1048 -21.87 -32.26 -39.82
N GLN A 1049 -23.06 -31.91 -39.32
CA GLN A 1049 -23.23 -31.37 -37.96
C GLN A 1049 -22.94 -32.41 -36.87
N LEU A 1050 -23.33 -33.68 -37.09
CA LEU A 1050 -23.02 -34.77 -36.15
C LEU A 1050 -21.50 -35.02 -36.10
N GLU A 1051 -20.83 -35.11 -37.25
CA GLU A 1051 -19.37 -35.27 -37.31
C GLU A 1051 -18.64 -34.07 -36.70
N ALA A 1052 -19.11 -32.84 -36.93
CA ALA A 1052 -18.57 -31.65 -36.30
C ALA A 1052 -18.73 -31.68 -34.77
N SER A 1053 -19.90 -32.13 -34.26
CA SER A 1053 -20.16 -32.27 -32.83
C SER A 1053 -19.35 -33.41 -32.18
N GLU A 1054 -19.10 -34.50 -32.91
CA GLU A 1054 -18.20 -35.57 -32.45
C GLU A 1054 -16.74 -35.11 -32.37
N LEU A 1055 -16.30 -34.30 -33.34
CA LEU A 1055 -14.97 -33.73 -33.38
C LEU A 1055 -14.77 -32.68 -32.28
N GLU A 1056 -15.79 -31.85 -32.01
CA GLU A 1056 -15.83 -30.93 -30.87
C GLU A 1056 -15.80 -31.69 -29.53
N ASN A 1057 -16.56 -32.78 -29.39
CA ASN A 1057 -16.50 -33.64 -28.22
C ASN A 1057 -15.13 -34.30 -28.02
N GLN A 1058 -14.43 -34.67 -29.10
CA GLN A 1058 -13.07 -35.19 -29.03
C GLN A 1058 -12.07 -34.09 -28.62
N GLN A 1059 -12.19 -32.88 -29.18
CA GLN A 1059 -11.39 -31.73 -28.77
C GLN A 1059 -11.60 -31.38 -27.30
N LEU A 1060 -12.84 -31.32 -26.82
CA LEU A 1060 -13.15 -31.09 -25.40
C LEU A 1060 -12.60 -32.19 -24.50
N LYS A 1061 -12.61 -33.46 -24.94
CA LYS A 1061 -11.98 -34.57 -24.20
C LYS A 1061 -10.46 -34.43 -24.13
N GLU A 1062 -9.82 -33.98 -25.21
CA GLU A 1062 -8.38 -33.75 -25.26
C GLU A 1062 -7.96 -32.54 -24.43
N GLU A 1063 -8.73 -31.44 -24.47
CA GLU A 1063 -8.57 -30.28 -23.61
C GLU A 1063 -8.76 -30.66 -22.14
N THR A 1064 -9.78 -31.45 -21.81
CA THR A 1064 -9.98 -31.96 -20.45
C THR A 1064 -8.80 -32.82 -19.99
N LYS A 1065 -8.21 -33.63 -20.88
CA LYS A 1065 -6.99 -34.40 -20.58
C LYS A 1065 -5.75 -33.52 -20.46
N LYS A 1066 -5.69 -32.39 -21.17
CA LYS A 1066 -4.59 -31.42 -21.10
C LYS A 1066 -4.68 -30.62 -19.80
N LEU A 1067 -5.86 -30.10 -19.47
CA LEU A 1067 -6.15 -29.42 -18.21
C LEU A 1067 -5.91 -30.32 -17.00
N ARG A 1068 -6.31 -31.61 -17.04
CA ARG A 1068 -5.95 -32.55 -15.97
C ARG A 1068 -4.44 -32.71 -15.78
N ARG A 1069 -3.67 -32.80 -16.87
CA ARG A 1069 -2.20 -32.87 -16.81
C ARG A 1069 -1.58 -31.57 -16.31
N GLU A 1070 -2.16 -30.43 -16.66
CA GLU A 1070 -1.73 -29.13 -16.14
C GLU A 1070 -2.06 -29.00 -14.65
N LEU A 1071 -3.25 -29.45 -14.19
CA LEU A 1071 -3.61 -29.53 -12.77
C LEU A 1071 -2.70 -30.47 -11.98
N GLU A 1072 -2.29 -31.60 -12.56
CA GLU A 1072 -1.39 -32.58 -11.93
C GLU A 1072 0.07 -32.05 -11.80
N ASN A 1073 0.43 -31.00 -12.57
CA ASN A 1073 1.71 -30.30 -12.42
C ASN A 1073 1.72 -29.28 -11.28
N PHE A 1074 0.57 -28.89 -10.74
CA PHE A 1074 0.50 -28.04 -9.55
C PHE A 1074 0.56 -28.90 -8.30
N GLY A 1075 1.49 -28.56 -7.39
CA GLY A 1075 1.64 -29.27 -6.13
C GLY A 1075 0.45 -29.04 -5.19
N PRO A 1076 0.22 -29.93 -4.19
CA PRO A 1076 -0.86 -29.77 -3.21
C PRO A 1076 -0.88 -28.39 -2.52
N SER A 1077 0.30 -27.80 -2.31
CA SER A 1077 0.45 -26.48 -1.71
C SER A 1077 -0.17 -25.33 -2.51
N PHE A 1078 -0.29 -25.45 -3.83
CA PHE A 1078 -0.93 -24.42 -4.67
C PHE A 1078 -2.44 -24.37 -4.42
N PHE A 1079 -3.07 -25.53 -4.19
CA PHE A 1079 -4.50 -25.61 -3.88
C PHE A 1079 -4.78 -25.17 -2.44
N GLU A 1080 -3.88 -25.46 -1.50
CA GLU A 1080 -3.92 -24.91 -0.13
C GLU A 1080 -3.83 -23.37 -0.17
N GLU A 1081 -2.96 -22.79 -0.99
CA GLU A 1081 -2.80 -21.33 -1.12
C GLU A 1081 -4.04 -20.67 -1.78
N ILE A 1082 -4.72 -21.35 -2.71
CA ILE A 1082 -6.01 -20.91 -3.26
C ILE A 1082 -7.12 -21.01 -2.21
N GLU A 1083 -7.14 -22.06 -1.41
CA GLU A 1083 -8.15 -22.26 -0.36
C GLU A 1083 -7.96 -21.24 0.78
N ASP A 1084 -6.72 -20.92 1.14
CA ASP A 1084 -6.35 -19.82 2.04
C ASP A 1084 -6.76 -18.46 1.46
N LEU A 1085 -6.54 -18.24 0.16
CA LEU A 1085 -6.96 -16.99 -0.50
C LEU A 1085 -8.48 -16.86 -0.55
N LYS A 1086 -9.21 -17.96 -0.78
CA LYS A 1086 -10.67 -18.02 -0.73
C LYS A 1086 -11.19 -17.76 0.68
N TYR A 1087 -10.53 -18.33 1.70
CA TYR A 1087 -10.86 -18.07 3.10
C TYR A 1087 -10.64 -16.60 3.45
N ASN A 1088 -9.49 -16.03 3.06
CA ASN A 1088 -9.18 -14.61 3.28
C ASN A 1088 -10.16 -13.69 2.55
N TYR A 1089 -10.51 -14.00 1.30
CA TYR A 1089 -11.53 -13.25 0.56
C TYR A 1089 -12.89 -13.28 1.26
N ASN A 1090 -13.33 -14.45 1.72
CA ASN A 1090 -14.59 -14.58 2.46
C ASN A 1090 -14.57 -13.80 3.80
N GLU A 1091 -13.44 -13.78 4.51
CA GLU A 1091 -13.29 -12.99 5.73
C GLU A 1091 -13.28 -11.48 5.44
N GLU A 1092 -12.64 -11.04 4.35
CA GLU A 1092 -12.69 -9.63 3.92
C GLU A 1092 -14.07 -9.21 3.44
N VAL A 1093 -14.81 -10.08 2.75
CA VAL A 1093 -16.22 -9.84 2.39
C VAL A 1093 -17.09 -9.67 3.65
N LYS A 1094 -16.93 -10.55 4.66
CA LYS A 1094 -17.63 -10.39 5.95
C LYS A 1094 -17.28 -9.08 6.64
N LYS A 1095 -16.01 -8.67 6.65
CA LYS A 1095 -15.59 -7.37 7.19
C LYS A 1095 -16.22 -6.21 6.42
N ASN A 1096 -16.27 -6.29 5.09
CA ASN A 1096 -16.92 -5.27 4.27
C ASN A 1096 -18.42 -5.16 4.58
N ILE A 1097 -19.13 -6.28 4.74
CA ILE A 1097 -20.54 -6.28 5.14
C ILE A 1097 -20.72 -5.57 6.51
N ILE A 1098 -19.85 -5.86 7.49
CA ILE A 1098 -19.90 -5.20 8.80
C ILE A 1098 -19.60 -3.70 8.70
N LEU A 1099 -18.66 -3.31 7.83
CA LEU A 1099 -18.32 -1.91 7.59
C LEU A 1099 -19.46 -1.18 6.87
N GLU A 1100 -20.11 -1.80 5.90
CA GLU A 1100 -21.30 -1.28 5.22
C GLU A 1100 -22.46 -1.12 6.22
N GLU A 1101 -22.69 -2.06 7.13
CA GLU A 1101 -23.68 -1.92 8.20
C GLU A 1101 -23.35 -0.76 9.15
N LYS A 1102 -22.09 -0.57 9.52
CA LYS A 1102 -21.67 0.59 10.34
C LYS A 1102 -21.81 1.91 9.61
N ILE A 1103 -21.47 1.94 8.32
CA ILE A 1103 -21.66 3.12 7.47
C ILE A 1103 -23.16 3.42 7.36
N LYS A 1104 -24.01 2.39 7.23
CA LYS A 1104 -25.45 2.55 7.19
C LYS A 1104 -26.00 3.10 8.51
N GLN A 1105 -25.56 2.57 9.66
CA GLN A 1105 -25.93 3.08 10.98
C GLN A 1105 -25.52 4.55 11.17
N LEU A 1106 -24.28 4.91 10.81
CA LEU A 1106 -23.81 6.30 10.84
C LEU A 1106 -24.61 7.18 9.87
N SER A 1107 -24.94 6.66 8.68
CA SER A 1107 -25.74 7.38 7.70
C SER A 1107 -27.17 7.67 8.21
N GLU A 1108 -27.75 6.75 8.97
CA GLU A 1108 -29.04 6.90 9.65
C GLU A 1108 -28.95 7.89 10.83
N GLU A 1109 -27.86 7.87 11.61
CA GLU A 1109 -27.62 8.82 12.70
C GLU A 1109 -27.43 10.27 12.22
N PHE A 1110 -26.83 10.45 11.04
CA PHE A 1110 -26.52 11.76 10.46
C PHE A 1110 -27.50 12.20 9.35
N GLY A 1111 -28.49 11.37 8.99
CA GLY A 1111 -29.53 11.71 8.00
C GLY A 1111 -29.05 11.82 6.55
N ILE A 1112 -27.95 11.14 6.20
CA ILE A 1112 -27.34 11.18 4.86
C ILE A 1112 -27.70 9.89 4.11
N GLN A 1113 -28.36 9.99 2.95
CA GLN A 1113 -28.75 8.81 2.17
C GLN A 1113 -27.53 8.28 1.39
N VAL A 1114 -27.04 7.08 1.77
CA VAL A 1114 -25.95 6.39 1.07
C VAL A 1114 -26.55 5.34 0.13
N ASP A 1115 -26.47 5.57 -1.18
CA ASP A 1115 -26.80 4.57 -2.20
C ASP A 1115 -25.68 3.53 -2.28
N SER A 1116 -25.87 2.41 -1.57
CA SER A 1116 -25.03 1.21 -1.76
C SER A 1116 -25.53 0.41 -2.97
N PRO A 1117 -24.67 0.03 -3.93
CA PRO A 1117 -25.04 -0.86 -5.02
C PRO A 1117 -25.35 -2.25 -4.44
N GLY A 1118 -26.62 -2.65 -4.56
CA GLY A 1118 -27.16 -3.84 -3.92
C GLY A 1118 -26.40 -5.14 -4.20
N ASN A 1119 -26.34 -5.96 -3.15
CA ASN A 1119 -25.89 -7.35 -3.11
C ASN A 1119 -26.12 -8.10 -4.44
N VAL A 1120 -25.04 -8.38 -5.16
CA VAL A 1120 -25.03 -9.46 -6.14
C VAL A 1120 -24.91 -10.75 -5.35
N SER A 1121 -26.05 -11.39 -5.09
CA SER A 1121 -26.10 -12.77 -4.63
C SER A 1121 -25.46 -13.65 -5.70
N VAL A 1122 -24.29 -14.19 -5.41
CA VAL A 1122 -23.66 -15.24 -6.23
C VAL A 1122 -24.02 -16.56 -5.58
N ASP A 1123 -25.09 -17.20 -6.09
CA ASP A 1123 -25.25 -18.65 -5.99
C ASP A 1123 -24.31 -19.35 -6.97
#